data_AF-F4GPQ5-F1
#
_entry.id   AF-F4GPQ5-F1
#
_cell.length_a   1.000
_cell.length_b   1.000
_cell.length_c   1.000
_cell.angle_alpha   90.00
_cell.angle_beta   90.00
_cell.angle_gamma   90.00
#
_symmetry.space_group_name_H-M   'P 1'
#
loop_
_entity.id
_entity.type
_entity.pdbx_description
1 polymer ?
#
loop_
_entity_poly.entity_id
_entity_poly.type
_entity_poly.pdbx_seq_one_letter_code
_entity_poly.pdbx_strand_id
1 'polypeptide(L)'
;MTISDHDTPPSLSDQQDRDDVDLLSLLDIVIEARWLIAGITAVVLFFGALYAFLTQPVYQADSLIQVEQNDATTNNALGEMAALFNVQSPASAEIEILRSRLVVGRAVDNLRLHLSARPDYLPFVGQWLASRAKDLTEPGFLGMDGYVWGTESIQLDRLDMPAELEGTQLTLIVTEGGYTLHGPDGAELAQGKVGDTVAFELRGQPAQIRIAALNAKPGARFFVARQSRISMIKRLQSALEISEKGKQSGVLSAVMAGTDPQRITRILNAIGQAYVDQNIERKAAEAEKSLAFLDDFLPELKGKMDAAADRYTEFRDKHGTFDLGTEGSLSLNTSVELQSQLFSLEQKRREQAALYTAAHPTMQVLDRQIAAVKKEIAELSKKISTLPDLEQQLLTLMQDVKVNGELYVNLLNSAQQLRLVKEGKIGNVRVVDTAVVPGQPIKPQKALILSVALLLGLMLGVGTAFLRNMMRPGIKDPADIEATLGLNVFATVPHTASQTELHNLAMERRAGNHVLAHQNPSDPAVESLRSLRTALQFGMLDAPNNIVLFSGPTPGIGKSFTSVNFAAVLGAAGKRVLLVDADLRKGYVHQYFGQQRAKGLSELITGTIPAEQAIRPNVIPNVDLITTGVLPPNPAELLLSPAALQVLEGLSGRYDVVLLDTTPILAVSDAMALATHAGVVFLLARAEITTLGELEESAKRLRQSGARVNGVIFNDLRASSRRYGGKYGSYRYTHYEYGTKDV
;
A
#
# COMPACT_ATOMS: atom_id res chain seq x y z
N MET A 1 37.92 -47.64 51.29
CA MET A 1 36.49 -47.30 51.42
C MET A 1 36.46 -46.04 52.26
N THR A 2 36.11 -44.85 51.76
CA THR A 2 35.01 -44.49 50.84
C THR A 2 35.38 -43.18 50.14
N ILE A 3 35.09 -43.10 48.84
CA ILE A 3 35.19 -41.90 48.00
C ILE A 3 33.91 -41.09 48.20
N SER A 4 34.01 -39.77 48.36
CA SER A 4 32.89 -38.83 48.42
C SER A 4 32.96 -37.91 47.22
N ASP A 5 32.25 -38.28 46.15
CA ASP A 5 31.99 -37.44 44.98
C ASP A 5 30.92 -36.38 45.31
N HIS A 6 31.22 -35.11 45.04
CA HIS A 6 30.23 -34.07 44.89
C HIS A 6 30.52 -33.29 43.59
N ASP A 7 30.18 -33.92 42.46
CA ASP A 7 29.88 -33.24 41.21
C ASP A 7 28.36 -33.36 40.98
N THR A 8 27.65 -32.25 41.16
CA THR A 8 26.25 -32.13 40.70
C THR A 8 26.26 -31.21 39.47
N PRO A 9 25.79 -31.67 38.30
CA PRO A 9 25.66 -30.79 37.15
C PRO A 9 24.53 -29.78 37.41
N PRO A 10 24.64 -28.54 36.88
CA PRO A 10 23.59 -27.54 37.05
C PRO A 10 22.26 -28.04 36.45
N SER A 11 21.17 -27.81 37.17
CA SER A 11 19.82 -28.24 36.80
C SER A 11 19.31 -27.55 35.55
N LEU A 12 18.58 -28.30 34.71
CA LEU A 12 17.94 -27.88 33.45
C LEU A 12 16.97 -26.68 33.55
N SER A 13 16.67 -26.19 34.75
CA SER A 13 15.86 -24.98 34.98
C SER A 13 16.60 -23.67 34.70
N ASP A 14 17.95 -23.67 34.66
CA ASP A 14 18.75 -22.45 34.39
C ASP A 14 18.92 -22.14 32.89
N GLN A 15 18.49 -23.03 32.00
CA GLN A 15 18.58 -22.81 30.55
C GLN A 15 17.26 -22.35 29.90
N GLN A 16 16.13 -22.42 30.60
CA GLN A 16 14.81 -22.09 30.03
C GLN A 16 14.40 -20.61 30.16
N ASP A 17 15.12 -19.79 30.93
CA ASP A 17 14.81 -18.35 31.13
C ASP A 17 15.64 -17.41 30.22
N ARG A 18 16.33 -17.94 29.19
CA ARG A 18 17.29 -17.20 28.35
C ARG A 18 16.69 -16.47 27.14
N ASP A 19 15.42 -16.66 26.81
CA ASP A 19 14.80 -16.16 25.57
C ASP A 19 13.61 -15.20 25.77
N ASP A 20 13.46 -14.60 26.96
CA ASP A 20 12.48 -13.51 27.12
C ASP A 20 13.05 -12.22 26.50
N VAL A 21 12.64 -11.96 25.25
CA VAL A 21 12.89 -10.68 24.58
C VAL A 21 12.35 -9.56 25.47
N ASP A 22 13.26 -8.81 26.09
CA ASP A 22 12.90 -7.73 27.01
C ASP A 22 12.17 -6.61 26.25
N LEU A 23 10.84 -6.64 26.31
CA LEU A 23 9.94 -5.68 25.66
C LEU A 23 10.26 -4.23 26.06
N LEU A 24 10.81 -4.01 27.25
CA LEU A 24 11.23 -2.68 27.70
C LEU A 24 12.47 -2.18 26.93
N SER A 25 13.40 -3.08 26.61
CA SER A 25 14.59 -2.74 25.80
C SER A 25 14.22 -2.36 24.36
N LEU A 26 13.21 -3.01 23.78
CA LEU A 26 12.69 -2.69 22.45
C LEU A 26 12.04 -1.29 22.43
N LEU A 27 11.34 -0.92 23.50
CA LEU A 27 10.71 0.39 23.62
C LEU A 27 11.73 1.52 23.73
N ASP A 28 12.83 1.31 24.44
CA ASP A 28 13.90 2.29 24.58
C ASP A 28 14.56 2.63 23.23
N ILE A 29 14.79 1.62 22.38
CA ILE A 29 15.33 1.82 21.02
C ILE A 29 14.42 2.74 20.19
N VAL A 30 13.10 2.53 20.29
CA VAL A 30 12.11 3.35 19.57
C VAL A 30 12.09 4.78 20.09
N ILE A 31 12.15 4.97 21.41
CA ILE A 31 12.11 6.31 22.03
C ILE A 31 13.38 7.10 21.70
N GLU A 32 14.56 6.49 21.79
CA GLU A 32 15.82 7.13 21.41
C GLU A 32 15.83 7.55 19.94
N ALA A 33 15.25 6.73 19.07
CA ALA A 33 15.19 6.96 17.63
C ALA A 33 13.99 7.79 17.17
N ARG A 34 13.19 8.38 18.07
CA ARG A 34 11.94 9.10 17.73
C ARG A 34 12.06 10.12 16.59
N TRP A 35 13.17 10.85 16.53
CA TRP A 35 13.42 11.85 15.49
C TRP A 35 13.79 11.21 14.14
N LEU A 36 14.49 10.08 14.16
CA LEU A 36 14.80 9.30 12.96
C LEU A 36 13.52 8.67 12.40
N ILE A 37 12.69 8.08 13.27
CA ILE A 37 11.40 7.50 12.89
C ILE A 37 10.49 8.58 12.32
N ALA A 38 10.38 9.73 13.00
CA ALA A 38 9.59 10.87 12.53
C ALA A 38 10.11 11.41 11.17
N GLY A 39 11.43 11.51 10.99
CA GLY A 39 12.04 11.96 9.74
C GLY A 39 11.72 11.04 8.56
N ILE A 40 11.92 9.73 8.73
CA ILE A 40 11.61 8.73 7.69
C ILE A 40 10.10 8.72 7.37
N THR A 41 9.26 8.76 8.41
CA THR A 41 7.80 8.80 8.24
C THR A 41 7.37 10.06 7.49
N ALA A 42 7.94 11.22 7.80
CA ALA A 42 7.64 12.48 7.11
C ALA A 42 8.03 12.43 5.63
N VAL A 43 9.17 11.83 5.28
CA VAL A 43 9.61 11.67 3.88
C VAL A 43 8.65 10.76 3.11
N VAL A 44 8.31 9.59 3.66
CA VAL A 44 7.37 8.66 3.01
C VAL A 44 5.99 9.30 2.87
N LEU A 45 5.51 10.00 3.89
CA LEU A 45 4.23 10.70 3.88
C LEU A 45 4.24 11.86 2.87
N PHE A 46 5.34 12.58 2.73
CA PHE A 46 5.51 13.63 1.71
C PHE A 46 5.37 13.06 0.30
N PHE A 47 6.06 11.95 -0.02
CA PHE A 47 5.91 11.30 -1.33
C PHE A 47 4.52 10.69 -1.54
N GLY A 48 3.92 10.11 -0.50
CA GLY A 48 2.54 9.60 -0.56
C GLY A 48 1.52 10.72 -0.81
N ALA A 49 1.69 11.87 -0.15
CA ALA A 49 0.89 13.06 -0.39
C ALA A 49 1.10 13.60 -1.80
N LEU A 50 2.35 13.77 -2.23
CA LEU A 50 2.69 14.21 -3.58
C LEU A 50 1.99 13.32 -4.63
N TYR A 51 2.08 12.00 -4.51
CA TYR A 51 1.36 11.07 -5.38
C TYR A 51 -0.16 11.26 -5.32
N ALA A 52 -0.75 11.35 -4.13
CA ALA A 52 -2.20 11.50 -3.95
C ALA A 52 -2.77 12.83 -4.51
N PHE A 53 -1.96 13.89 -4.55
CA PHE A 53 -2.37 15.21 -5.04
C PHE A 53 -2.01 15.49 -6.51
N LEU A 54 -0.97 14.86 -7.05
CA LEU A 54 -0.57 15.00 -8.46
C LEU A 54 -1.26 13.99 -9.38
N THR A 55 -1.69 12.83 -8.88
CA THR A 55 -2.40 11.83 -9.70
C THR A 55 -3.75 12.37 -10.17
N GLN A 56 -4.09 12.11 -11.43
CA GLN A 56 -5.33 12.59 -12.03
C GLN A 56 -6.56 11.99 -11.35
N PRO A 57 -7.58 12.81 -11.02
CA PRO A 57 -8.82 12.32 -10.48
C PRO A 57 -9.57 11.49 -11.52
N VAL A 58 -10.13 10.35 -11.09
CA VAL A 58 -11.01 9.52 -11.90
C VAL A 58 -12.43 9.64 -11.37
N TYR A 59 -13.36 9.91 -12.27
CA TYR A 59 -14.78 10.05 -12.02
C TYR A 59 -15.54 8.84 -12.57
N GLN A 60 -16.74 8.61 -12.06
CA GLN A 60 -17.62 7.54 -12.50
C GLN A 60 -19.00 8.12 -12.79
N ALA A 61 -19.59 7.74 -13.92
CA ALA A 61 -20.97 8.02 -14.27
C ALA A 61 -21.73 6.70 -14.44
N ASP A 62 -22.99 6.70 -14.08
CA ASP A 62 -23.90 5.56 -14.17
C ASP A 62 -25.24 5.94 -14.82
N SER A 63 -25.88 4.99 -15.49
CA SER A 63 -27.19 5.14 -16.11
C SER A 63 -27.99 3.86 -15.94
N LEU A 64 -29.30 4.01 -15.74
CA LEU A 64 -30.24 2.91 -15.55
C LEU A 64 -31.17 2.80 -16.75
N ILE A 65 -31.25 1.60 -17.32
CA ILE A 65 -32.07 1.27 -18.47
C ILE A 65 -33.00 0.14 -18.06
N GLN A 66 -34.30 0.34 -18.20
CA GLN A 66 -35.29 -0.70 -17.93
C GLN A 66 -35.67 -1.38 -19.23
N VAL A 67 -35.60 -2.71 -19.19
CA VAL A 67 -36.17 -3.61 -20.18
C VAL A 67 -37.49 -4.09 -19.61
N GLU A 68 -38.59 -3.63 -20.18
CA GLU A 68 -39.92 -4.09 -19.82
C GLU A 68 -40.05 -5.57 -20.20
N GLN A 69 -40.28 -6.39 -19.18
CA GLN A 69 -40.74 -7.76 -19.34
C GLN A 69 -42.26 -7.66 -19.45
N ASN A 70 -42.82 -8.07 -20.59
CA ASN A 70 -44.27 -8.16 -20.71
C ASN A 70 -44.73 -9.30 -19.79
N ASP A 71 -45.22 -8.96 -18.60
CA ASP A 71 -45.94 -9.90 -17.77
C ASP A 71 -47.18 -10.34 -18.55
N ALA A 72 -47.22 -11.62 -18.93
CA ALA A 72 -48.35 -12.27 -19.58
C ALA A 72 -49.55 -12.45 -18.63
N THR A 73 -49.79 -11.49 -17.73
CA THR A 73 -50.82 -11.54 -16.68
C THR A 73 -52.19 -11.05 -17.15
N THR A 74 -52.32 -10.62 -18.41
CA THR A 74 -53.64 -10.47 -19.03
C THR A 74 -54.16 -11.85 -19.45
N ASN A 75 -54.95 -12.49 -18.58
CA ASN A 75 -55.67 -13.77 -18.78
C ASN A 75 -56.68 -13.78 -19.95
N ASN A 76 -56.54 -12.88 -20.93
CA ASN A 76 -57.41 -12.83 -22.10
C ASN A 76 -56.75 -13.62 -23.23
N ALA A 77 -57.52 -14.45 -23.93
CA ALA A 77 -57.05 -15.22 -25.09
C ALA A 77 -56.32 -14.36 -26.16
N LEU A 78 -56.64 -13.06 -26.23
CA LEU A 78 -55.95 -12.08 -27.07
C LEU A 78 -54.52 -11.72 -26.61
N GLY A 79 -54.23 -11.75 -25.30
CA GLY A 79 -52.91 -11.41 -24.73
C GLY A 79 -51.90 -12.54 -24.88
N GLU A 80 -52.35 -13.80 -24.77
CA GLU A 80 -51.49 -14.97 -24.98
C GLU A 80 -51.02 -15.11 -26.44
N MET A 81 -51.80 -14.65 -27.42
CA MET A 81 -51.41 -14.71 -28.84
C MET A 81 -50.46 -13.59 -29.24
N ALA A 82 -50.57 -12.38 -28.67
CA ALA A 82 -49.58 -11.32 -28.85
C ALA A 82 -48.21 -11.70 -28.25
N ALA A 83 -48.22 -12.48 -27.16
CA ALA A 83 -47.00 -13.03 -26.55
C ALA A 83 -46.27 -14.05 -27.46
N LEU A 84 -46.95 -14.70 -28.41
CA LEU A 84 -46.35 -15.64 -29.36
C LEU A 84 -45.36 -14.97 -30.34
N PHE A 85 -45.59 -13.69 -30.64
CA PHE A 85 -44.68 -12.91 -31.50
C PHE A 85 -43.58 -12.19 -30.71
N ASN A 86 -43.61 -12.23 -29.38
CA ASN A 86 -42.66 -11.53 -28.53
C ASN A 86 -41.72 -12.50 -27.81
N VAL A 87 -40.60 -12.85 -28.46
CA VAL A 87 -39.51 -13.57 -27.80
C VAL A 87 -38.92 -12.65 -26.72
N GLN A 88 -39.18 -12.97 -25.45
CA GLN A 88 -38.54 -12.31 -24.33
C GLN A 88 -37.04 -12.60 -24.37
N SER A 89 -36.26 -11.52 -24.43
CA SER A 89 -34.81 -11.58 -24.38
C SER A 89 -34.38 -11.57 -22.91
N PRO A 90 -33.65 -12.58 -22.41
CA PRO A 90 -33.13 -12.56 -21.06
C PRO A 90 -32.29 -11.31 -20.81
N ALA A 91 -32.26 -10.80 -19.57
CA ALA A 91 -31.42 -9.65 -19.22
C ALA A 91 -29.95 -9.83 -19.63
N SER A 92 -29.41 -11.06 -19.58
CA SER A 92 -28.06 -11.39 -20.05
C SER A 92 -27.87 -11.17 -21.55
N ALA A 93 -28.88 -11.45 -22.38
CA ALA A 93 -28.82 -11.18 -23.82
C ALA A 93 -28.88 -9.68 -24.09
N GLU A 94 -29.68 -8.93 -23.34
CA GLU A 94 -29.75 -7.47 -23.46
C GLU A 94 -28.45 -6.78 -23.04
N ILE A 95 -27.73 -7.32 -22.04
CA ILE A 95 -26.39 -6.86 -21.67
C ILE A 95 -25.41 -6.97 -22.86
N GLU A 96 -25.43 -8.10 -23.58
CA GLU A 96 -24.57 -8.30 -24.76
C GLU A 96 -24.96 -7.40 -25.93
N ILE A 97 -26.26 -7.15 -26.12
CA ILE A 97 -26.75 -6.21 -27.16
C ILE A 97 -26.31 -4.78 -26.83
N LEU A 98 -26.46 -4.34 -25.58
CA LEU A 98 -26.02 -3.01 -25.13
C LEU A 98 -24.50 -2.84 -25.29
N ARG A 99 -23.72 -3.89 -25.04
CA ARG A 99 -22.27 -3.92 -25.27
C ARG A 99 -21.89 -4.06 -26.74
N SER A 100 -22.81 -4.41 -27.63
CA SER A 100 -22.49 -4.77 -29.01
C SER A 100 -21.86 -3.61 -29.79
N ARG A 101 -21.10 -3.96 -30.84
CA ARG A 101 -20.51 -2.96 -31.75
C ARG A 101 -21.55 -2.13 -32.47
N LEU A 102 -22.77 -2.66 -32.60
CA LEU A 102 -23.86 -1.98 -33.27
C LEU A 102 -24.36 -0.80 -32.42
N VAL A 103 -24.48 -0.98 -31.10
CA VAL A 103 -24.90 0.06 -30.16
C VAL A 103 -23.75 1.01 -29.83
N VAL A 104 -22.63 0.47 -29.33
CA VAL A 104 -21.47 1.28 -28.93
C VAL A 104 -20.87 2.02 -30.14
N GLY A 105 -20.91 1.41 -31.32
CA GLY A 105 -20.45 2.03 -32.57
C GLY A 105 -21.27 3.26 -32.96
N ARG A 106 -22.61 3.23 -32.81
CA ARG A 106 -23.46 4.41 -33.03
C ARG A 106 -23.08 5.55 -32.10
N ALA A 107 -22.81 5.27 -30.83
CA ALA A 107 -22.34 6.29 -29.90
C ALA A 107 -20.97 6.88 -30.30
N VAL A 108 -20.04 6.05 -30.79
CA VAL A 108 -18.75 6.50 -31.34
C VAL A 108 -18.92 7.43 -32.54
N ASP A 109 -19.86 7.12 -33.42
CA ASP A 109 -20.10 7.89 -34.63
C ASP A 109 -20.84 9.20 -34.30
N ASN A 110 -21.89 9.15 -33.47
CA ASN A 110 -22.69 10.31 -33.05
C ASN A 110 -21.84 11.36 -32.31
N LEU A 111 -20.96 10.91 -31.42
CA LEU A 111 -20.07 11.80 -30.66
C LEU A 111 -18.71 12.01 -31.34
N ARG A 112 -18.49 11.42 -32.51
CA ARG A 112 -17.22 11.46 -33.27
C ARG A 112 -15.99 11.14 -32.43
N LEU A 113 -16.10 10.15 -31.55
CA LEU A 113 -15.06 9.81 -30.56
C LEU A 113 -13.76 9.30 -31.21
N HIS A 114 -13.83 8.91 -32.48
CA HIS A 114 -12.66 8.55 -33.30
C HIS A 114 -11.78 9.76 -33.63
N LEU A 115 -12.25 10.99 -33.45
CA LEU A 115 -11.46 12.19 -33.56
C LEU A 115 -10.90 12.55 -32.18
N SER A 116 -9.58 12.69 -32.08
CA SER A 116 -8.91 13.18 -30.88
C SER A 116 -8.23 14.51 -31.17
N ALA A 117 -8.52 15.50 -30.33
CA ALA A 117 -7.89 16.81 -30.37
C ALA A 117 -7.67 17.25 -28.92
N ARG A 118 -6.41 17.52 -28.53
CA ARG A 118 -6.06 17.91 -27.16
C ARG A 118 -4.94 18.95 -27.16
N PRO A 119 -4.91 19.90 -26.22
CA PRO A 119 -3.76 20.78 -26.07
C PRO A 119 -2.49 20.00 -25.73
N ASP A 120 -1.34 20.52 -26.18
CA ASP A 120 -0.03 20.05 -25.76
C ASP A 120 0.31 20.66 -24.39
N TYR A 121 -0.16 19.99 -23.35
CA TYR A 121 0.03 20.45 -21.98
C TYR A 121 1.48 20.28 -21.51
N LEU A 122 1.96 21.18 -20.65
CA LEU A 122 3.24 21.04 -19.96
C LEU A 122 3.36 19.64 -19.31
N PRO A 123 4.47 18.90 -19.48
CA PRO A 123 4.60 17.55 -18.94
C PRO A 123 4.47 17.53 -17.41
N PHE A 124 3.91 16.43 -16.89
CA PHE A 124 3.65 16.15 -15.46
C PHE A 124 2.63 17.04 -14.75
N VAL A 125 2.63 18.36 -14.97
CA VAL A 125 1.80 19.32 -14.20
C VAL A 125 0.79 20.10 -15.04
N GLY A 126 0.95 20.16 -16.36
CA GLY A 126 0.15 21.03 -17.23
C GLY A 126 -1.34 20.73 -17.20
N GLN A 127 -1.74 19.46 -17.20
CA GLN A 127 -3.15 19.07 -17.13
C GLN A 127 -3.77 19.37 -15.76
N TRP A 128 -2.98 19.28 -14.68
CA TRP A 128 -3.42 19.64 -13.33
C TRP A 128 -3.61 21.16 -13.21
N LEU A 129 -2.68 21.94 -13.75
CA LEU A 129 -2.78 23.40 -13.82
C LEU A 129 -3.99 23.85 -14.66
N ALA A 130 -4.17 23.25 -15.84
CA ALA A 130 -5.29 23.52 -16.74
C ALA A 130 -6.64 23.25 -16.07
N SER A 131 -6.75 22.18 -15.27
CA SER A 131 -7.99 21.86 -14.53
C SER A 131 -8.42 22.93 -13.52
N ARG A 132 -7.50 23.83 -13.13
CA ARG A 132 -7.73 24.94 -12.19
C ARG A 132 -7.60 26.32 -12.83
N ALA A 133 -7.20 26.38 -14.09
CA ALA A 133 -7.05 27.62 -14.81
C ALA A 133 -8.42 28.25 -15.10
N LYS A 134 -8.47 29.58 -15.08
CA LYS A 134 -9.66 30.34 -15.49
C LYS A 134 -9.48 30.99 -16.87
N ASP A 135 -8.23 31.25 -17.24
CA ASP A 135 -7.85 32.02 -18.42
C ASP A 135 -6.91 31.23 -19.34
N LEU A 136 -6.70 31.76 -20.55
CA LEU A 136 -5.71 31.27 -21.50
C LEU A 136 -4.29 31.60 -21.02
N THR A 137 -3.38 30.66 -21.22
CA THR A 137 -1.95 30.79 -20.91
C THR A 137 -1.18 31.41 -22.07
N GLU A 138 -0.05 32.04 -21.74
CA GLU A 138 0.93 32.41 -22.76
C GLU A 138 1.70 31.14 -23.17
N PRO A 139 1.70 30.76 -24.47
CA PRO A 139 2.35 29.54 -24.90
C PRO A 139 3.85 29.59 -24.65
N GLY A 140 4.36 28.53 -24.01
CA GLY A 140 5.78 28.33 -23.74
C GLY A 140 6.16 28.45 -22.26
N PHE A 141 7.10 27.63 -21.82
CA PHE A 141 7.56 27.59 -20.41
C PHE A 141 9.07 27.34 -20.34
N LEU A 142 9.80 28.22 -19.66
CA LEU A 142 11.26 28.08 -19.42
C LEU A 142 12.07 27.75 -20.70
N GLY A 143 11.75 28.39 -21.83
CA GLY A 143 12.44 28.17 -23.11
C GLY A 143 11.96 26.95 -23.90
N MET A 144 10.91 26.26 -23.45
CA MET A 144 10.21 25.24 -24.22
C MET A 144 8.98 25.86 -24.88
N ASP A 145 8.99 25.98 -26.20
CA ASP A 145 7.93 26.66 -26.95
C ASP A 145 6.67 25.82 -27.10
N GLY A 146 5.52 26.48 -27.07
CA GLY A 146 4.23 25.93 -27.52
C GLY A 146 3.42 25.11 -26.51
N TYR A 147 4.00 24.79 -25.34
CA TYR A 147 3.25 24.18 -24.24
C TYR A 147 2.23 25.14 -23.63
N VAL A 148 1.09 24.60 -23.24
CA VAL A 148 0.01 25.34 -22.57
C VAL A 148 -0.40 24.68 -21.25
N TRP A 149 -1.11 25.41 -20.39
CA TRP A 149 -1.62 24.90 -19.11
C TRP A 149 -2.85 25.67 -18.61
N GLY A 150 -3.60 26.28 -19.53
CA GLY A 150 -4.76 27.11 -19.28
C GLY A 150 -6.08 26.46 -19.70
N THR A 151 -7.01 27.30 -20.16
CA THR A 151 -8.34 26.88 -20.68
C THR A 151 -8.36 26.66 -22.19
N GLU A 152 -7.20 26.40 -22.81
CA GLU A 152 -7.09 26.21 -24.25
C GLU A 152 -7.95 25.03 -24.72
N SER A 153 -8.68 25.22 -25.82
CA SER A 153 -9.53 24.17 -26.37
C SER A 153 -9.57 24.20 -27.89
N ILE A 154 -9.77 23.01 -28.46
CA ILE A 154 -9.88 22.80 -29.91
C ILE A 154 -11.04 21.83 -30.15
N GLN A 155 -11.86 22.14 -31.14
CA GLN A 155 -12.94 21.27 -31.58
C GLN A 155 -12.75 20.91 -33.05
N LEU A 156 -12.53 19.63 -33.29
CA LEU A 156 -12.34 19.08 -34.64
C LEU A 156 -13.69 18.69 -35.24
N ASP A 157 -14.01 19.21 -36.42
CA ASP A 157 -15.24 18.84 -37.15
C ASP A 157 -14.99 17.58 -38.00
N ARG A 158 -13.86 17.58 -38.71
CA ARG A 158 -13.49 16.54 -39.68
C ARG A 158 -11.98 16.33 -39.69
N LEU A 159 -11.56 15.07 -39.81
CA LEU A 159 -10.21 14.68 -40.14
C LEU A 159 -10.29 13.37 -40.94
N ASP A 160 -10.26 13.48 -42.26
CA ASP A 160 -10.33 12.34 -43.16
C ASP A 160 -8.94 11.95 -43.62
N MET A 161 -8.57 10.70 -43.36
CA MET A 161 -7.29 10.10 -43.76
C MET A 161 -7.52 8.60 -44.02
N PRO A 162 -6.75 7.98 -44.94
CA PRO A 162 -6.80 6.55 -45.16
C PRO A 162 -6.47 5.73 -43.91
N ALA A 163 -6.94 4.48 -43.88
CA ALA A 163 -6.83 3.57 -42.73
C ALA A 163 -5.38 3.35 -42.27
N GLU A 164 -4.41 3.41 -43.20
CA GLU A 164 -2.97 3.23 -42.93
C GLU A 164 -2.35 4.38 -42.14
N LEU A 165 -2.98 5.56 -42.18
CA LEU A 165 -2.54 6.76 -41.47
C LEU A 165 -3.29 6.97 -40.16
N GLU A 166 -4.37 6.23 -39.90
CA GLU A 166 -5.10 6.30 -38.63
C GLU A 166 -4.16 6.03 -37.44
N GLY A 167 -4.32 6.81 -36.37
CA GLY A 167 -3.46 6.78 -35.19
C GLY A 167 -2.21 7.65 -35.30
N THR A 168 -1.90 8.19 -36.48
CA THR A 168 -0.79 9.14 -36.64
C THR A 168 -1.14 10.47 -35.96
N GLN A 169 -0.26 10.91 -35.07
CA GLN A 169 -0.41 12.17 -34.34
C GLN A 169 0.15 13.33 -35.15
N LEU A 170 -0.70 14.32 -35.41
CA LEU A 170 -0.33 15.57 -36.07
C LEU A 170 -0.28 16.69 -35.03
N THR A 171 0.60 17.67 -35.26
CA THR A 171 0.76 18.82 -34.37
C THR A 171 0.19 20.06 -35.05
N LEU A 172 -0.76 20.71 -34.39
CA LEU A 172 -1.33 21.97 -34.84
C LEU A 172 -0.77 23.11 -34.01
N ILE A 173 -0.30 24.17 -34.67
CA ILE A 173 0.23 25.38 -34.03
C ILE A 173 -0.68 26.55 -34.37
N VAL A 174 -1.15 27.29 -33.36
CA VAL A 174 -2.00 28.46 -33.55
C VAL A 174 -1.18 29.63 -34.07
N THR A 175 -1.69 30.35 -35.07
CA THR A 175 -1.09 31.59 -35.60
C THR A 175 -2.06 32.77 -35.42
N GLU A 176 -1.61 34.00 -35.64
CA GLU A 176 -2.49 35.19 -35.54
C GLU A 176 -3.68 35.15 -36.51
N GLY A 177 -3.53 34.47 -37.65
CA GLY A 177 -4.54 34.40 -38.71
C GLY A 177 -5.25 33.05 -38.85
N GLY A 178 -4.92 32.05 -38.03
CA GLY A 178 -5.43 30.69 -38.16
C GLY A 178 -4.54 29.65 -37.47
N TYR A 179 -4.08 28.65 -38.23
CA TYR A 179 -3.21 27.59 -37.72
C TYR A 179 -2.29 27.01 -38.81
N THR A 180 -1.19 26.41 -38.40
CA THR A 180 -0.35 25.54 -39.22
C THR A 180 -0.44 24.10 -38.71
N LEU A 181 -0.50 23.14 -39.64
CA LEU A 181 -0.55 21.72 -39.36
C LEU A 181 0.81 21.09 -39.70
N HIS A 182 1.38 20.35 -38.77
CA HIS A 182 2.67 19.70 -38.90
C HIS A 182 2.53 18.18 -38.77
N GLY A 183 3.35 17.47 -39.54
CA GLY A 183 3.48 16.03 -39.49
C GLY A 183 4.23 15.54 -38.26
N PRO A 184 4.32 14.22 -38.06
CA PRO A 184 5.07 13.62 -36.95
C PRO A 184 6.57 13.91 -36.98
N ASP A 185 7.09 14.21 -38.16
CA ASP A 185 8.47 14.60 -38.46
C ASP A 185 8.72 16.11 -38.28
N GLY A 186 7.70 16.88 -37.94
CA GLY A 186 7.76 18.34 -37.78
C GLY A 186 7.61 19.12 -39.09
N ALA A 187 7.54 18.44 -40.24
CA ALA A 187 7.33 19.08 -41.52
C ALA A 187 5.96 19.76 -41.57
N GLU A 188 5.90 20.97 -42.12
CA GLU A 188 4.63 21.67 -42.33
C GLU A 188 3.85 20.99 -43.46
N LEU A 189 2.62 20.56 -43.15
CA LEU A 189 1.73 19.88 -44.08
C LEU A 189 0.74 20.82 -44.75
N ALA A 190 0.21 21.81 -43.99
CA ALA A 190 -0.75 22.78 -44.49
C ALA A 190 -0.94 23.97 -43.53
N GLN A 191 -1.48 25.08 -44.06
CA GLN A 191 -1.96 26.22 -43.27
C GLN A 191 -3.47 26.40 -43.50
N GLY A 192 -4.20 26.80 -42.47
CA GLY A 192 -5.65 26.92 -42.52
C GLY A 192 -6.24 27.95 -41.58
N LYS A 193 -7.53 28.24 -41.77
CA LYS A 193 -8.34 29.08 -40.86
C LYS A 193 -9.45 28.25 -40.23
N VAL A 194 -9.88 28.65 -39.04
CA VAL A 194 -11.02 28.00 -38.35
C VAL A 194 -12.26 28.09 -39.24
N GLY A 195 -12.96 26.97 -39.40
CA GLY A 195 -14.14 26.84 -40.25
C GLY A 195 -13.86 26.31 -41.66
N ASP A 196 -12.64 26.47 -42.19
CA ASP A 196 -12.27 26.05 -43.54
C ASP A 196 -11.89 24.56 -43.59
N THR A 197 -12.17 23.91 -44.72
CA THR A 197 -11.68 22.55 -45.00
C THR A 197 -10.38 22.64 -45.76
N VAL A 198 -9.30 22.13 -45.19
CA VAL A 198 -7.96 22.19 -45.78
C VAL A 198 -7.51 20.78 -46.14
N ALA A 199 -7.13 20.60 -47.39
CA ALA A 199 -6.52 19.36 -47.88
C ALA A 199 -5.00 19.41 -47.65
N PHE A 200 -4.42 18.26 -47.30
CA PHE A 200 -2.98 18.10 -47.12
C PHE A 200 -2.58 16.69 -47.56
N GLU A 201 -1.28 16.47 -47.74
CA GLU A 201 -0.74 15.17 -48.11
C GLU A 201 0.17 14.66 -47.00
N LEU A 202 0.01 13.41 -46.59
CA LEU A 202 0.83 12.77 -45.57
C LEU A 202 1.33 11.43 -46.11
N ARG A 203 2.66 11.27 -46.18
CA ARG A 203 3.30 10.04 -46.73
C ARG A 203 2.77 9.62 -48.11
N GLY A 204 2.50 10.58 -48.99
CA GLY A 204 1.99 10.29 -50.34
C GLY A 204 0.48 10.07 -50.45
N GLN A 205 -0.27 10.22 -49.35
CA GLN A 205 -1.72 9.99 -49.32
C GLN A 205 -2.49 11.26 -48.99
N PRO A 206 -3.61 11.53 -49.70
CA PRO A 206 -4.42 12.72 -49.48
C PRO A 206 -5.23 12.61 -48.19
N ALA A 207 -5.29 13.71 -47.44
CA ALA A 207 -6.05 13.85 -46.21
C ALA A 207 -6.71 15.24 -46.14
N GLN A 208 -7.74 15.37 -45.31
CA GLN A 208 -8.46 16.63 -45.13
C GLN A 208 -8.73 16.89 -43.65
N ILE A 209 -8.65 18.14 -43.23
CA ILE A 209 -8.95 18.57 -41.88
C ILE A 209 -9.91 19.78 -41.89
N ARG A 210 -10.82 19.82 -40.91
CA ARG A 210 -11.65 20.99 -40.62
C ARG A 210 -11.78 21.19 -39.12
N ILE A 211 -11.53 22.40 -38.68
CA ILE A 211 -11.61 22.80 -37.27
C ILE A 211 -12.87 23.65 -37.09
N ALA A 212 -13.75 23.23 -36.18
CA ALA A 212 -14.98 23.94 -35.88
C ALA A 212 -14.73 25.17 -34.99
N ALA A 213 -13.90 24.99 -33.96
CA ALA A 213 -13.58 26.03 -32.99
C ALA A 213 -12.16 25.84 -32.46
N LEU A 214 -11.48 26.96 -32.19
CA LEU A 214 -10.13 26.99 -31.65
C LEU A 214 -10.05 28.18 -30.68
N ASN A 215 -9.80 27.91 -29.41
CA ASN A 215 -9.66 28.93 -28.38
C ASN A 215 -8.28 28.80 -27.72
N ALA A 216 -7.32 29.59 -28.21
CA ALA A 216 -5.96 29.66 -27.68
C ALA A 216 -5.24 30.91 -28.22
N LYS A 217 -4.15 31.31 -27.55
CA LYS A 217 -3.26 32.38 -28.04
C LYS A 217 -2.34 31.85 -29.16
N PRO A 218 -1.85 32.74 -30.07
CA PRO A 218 -0.84 32.38 -31.06
C PRO A 218 0.39 31.72 -30.42
N GLY A 219 0.90 30.65 -31.05
CA GLY A 219 2.00 29.83 -30.55
C GLY A 219 1.55 28.57 -29.79
N ALA A 220 0.30 28.47 -29.36
CA ALA A 220 -0.21 27.28 -28.66
C ALA A 220 -0.19 26.03 -29.56
N ARG A 221 0.20 24.88 -29.00
CA ARG A 221 0.21 23.60 -29.71
C ARG A 221 -0.92 22.68 -29.29
N PHE A 222 -1.44 21.95 -30.26
CA PHE A 222 -2.45 20.93 -30.07
C PHE A 222 -2.06 19.65 -30.81
N PHE A 223 -2.36 18.51 -30.21
CA PHE A 223 -2.26 17.23 -30.86
C PHE A 223 -3.61 16.82 -31.42
N VAL A 224 -3.64 16.57 -32.72
CA VAL A 224 -4.82 16.08 -33.43
C VAL A 224 -4.51 14.74 -34.09
N ALA A 225 -5.43 13.80 -33.98
CA ALA A 225 -5.30 12.49 -34.60
C ALA A 225 -6.68 11.87 -34.82
N ARG A 226 -6.82 11.10 -35.91
CA ARG A 226 -7.95 10.22 -36.12
C ARG A 226 -7.57 8.82 -35.65
N GLN A 227 -8.26 8.33 -34.64
CA GLN A 227 -8.10 6.97 -34.15
C GLN A 227 -8.97 6.01 -34.96
N SER A 228 -8.52 4.76 -35.04
CA SER A 228 -9.33 3.75 -35.71
C SER A 228 -10.66 3.53 -35.01
N ARG A 229 -11.74 3.54 -35.79
CA ARG A 229 -13.12 3.35 -35.30
C ARG A 229 -13.24 2.06 -34.49
N ILE A 230 -12.68 0.96 -34.99
CA ILE A 230 -12.75 -0.35 -34.31
C ILE A 230 -12.01 -0.34 -32.97
N SER A 231 -10.86 0.34 -32.90
CA SER A 231 -10.07 0.46 -31.68
C SER A 231 -10.78 1.32 -30.63
N MET A 232 -11.47 2.38 -31.06
CA MET A 232 -12.29 3.20 -30.17
C MET A 232 -13.49 2.41 -29.62
N ILE A 233 -14.20 1.66 -30.47
CA ILE A 233 -15.31 0.79 -30.04
C ILE A 233 -14.81 -0.22 -29.02
N LYS A 234 -13.71 -0.95 -29.28
CA LYS A 234 -13.14 -1.92 -28.33
C LYS A 234 -12.79 -1.27 -26.99
N ARG A 235 -12.19 -0.07 -27.01
CA ARG A 235 -11.84 0.69 -25.80
C ARG A 235 -13.07 1.03 -24.98
N LEU A 236 -14.15 1.50 -25.62
CA LEU A 236 -15.41 1.80 -24.93
C LEU A 236 -16.10 0.52 -24.42
N GLN A 237 -16.13 -0.56 -25.21
CA GLN A 237 -16.66 -1.86 -24.78
C GLN A 237 -15.93 -2.38 -23.54
N SER A 238 -14.61 -2.19 -23.44
CA SER A 238 -13.83 -2.58 -22.25
C SER A 238 -14.00 -1.66 -21.06
N ALA A 239 -14.32 -0.38 -21.30
CA ALA A 239 -14.53 0.61 -20.24
C ALA A 239 -15.98 0.65 -19.72
N LEU A 240 -16.92 0.07 -20.47
CA LEU A 240 -18.33 -0.01 -20.16
C LEU A 240 -18.61 -1.25 -19.31
N GLU A 241 -18.96 -1.03 -18.05
CA GLU A 241 -19.41 -2.08 -17.15
C GLU A 241 -20.94 -2.10 -17.15
N ILE A 242 -21.53 -3.27 -17.43
CA ILE A 242 -22.99 -3.43 -17.48
C ILE A 242 -23.36 -4.58 -16.55
N SER A 243 -24.31 -4.35 -15.65
CA SER A 243 -24.83 -5.35 -14.72
C SER A 243 -26.34 -5.18 -14.52
N GLU A 244 -27.02 -6.24 -14.09
CA GLU A 244 -28.44 -6.17 -13.72
C GLU A 244 -28.60 -5.74 -12.25
N LYS A 245 -29.49 -4.78 -11.97
CA LYS A 245 -29.79 -4.27 -10.62
C LYS A 245 -30.74 -5.19 -9.88
N GLY A 246 -30.21 -6.33 -9.46
CA GLY A 246 -30.98 -7.39 -8.79
C GLY A 246 -31.35 -8.51 -9.77
N LYS A 247 -31.55 -9.73 -9.25
CA LYS A 247 -31.83 -10.90 -10.08
C LYS A 247 -33.19 -10.75 -10.76
N GLN A 248 -33.22 -10.83 -12.09
CA GLN A 248 -34.45 -10.75 -12.90
C GLN A 248 -35.23 -9.43 -12.70
N SER A 249 -34.54 -8.36 -12.33
CA SER A 249 -35.15 -7.04 -12.16
C SER A 249 -35.57 -6.40 -13.49
N GLY A 250 -34.99 -6.83 -14.60
CA GLY A 250 -35.16 -6.14 -15.88
C GLY A 250 -34.55 -4.74 -15.91
N VAL A 251 -33.79 -4.33 -14.89
CA VAL A 251 -33.12 -3.03 -14.82
C VAL A 251 -31.62 -3.23 -15.01
N LEU A 252 -31.09 -2.71 -16.11
CA LEU A 252 -29.67 -2.73 -16.45
C LEU A 252 -29.00 -1.45 -15.95
N SER A 253 -27.88 -1.59 -15.26
CA SER A 253 -26.99 -0.52 -14.83
C SER A 253 -25.76 -0.51 -15.71
N ALA A 254 -25.58 0.56 -16.46
CA ALA A 254 -24.38 0.82 -17.25
C ALA A 254 -23.51 1.85 -16.53
N VAL A 255 -22.22 1.55 -16.35
CA VAL A 255 -21.26 2.35 -15.60
C VAL A 255 -20.01 2.58 -16.44
N MET A 256 -19.47 3.80 -16.39
CA MET A 256 -18.23 4.15 -17.05
C MET A 256 -17.37 5.05 -16.17
N ALA A 257 -16.07 4.77 -16.10
CA ALA A 257 -15.10 5.57 -15.37
C ALA A 257 -14.11 6.27 -16.31
N GLY A 258 -13.70 7.49 -15.95
CA GLY A 258 -12.74 8.27 -16.74
C GLY A 258 -12.31 9.57 -16.06
N THR A 259 -11.33 10.26 -16.64
CA THR A 259 -10.75 11.49 -16.07
C THR A 259 -11.54 12.75 -16.41
N ASP A 260 -12.34 12.73 -17.49
CA ASP A 260 -13.23 13.82 -17.87
C ASP A 260 -14.69 13.43 -17.55
N PRO A 261 -15.28 14.01 -16.49
CA PRO A 261 -16.63 13.66 -16.04
C PRO A 261 -17.70 14.03 -17.07
N GLN A 262 -17.52 15.12 -17.84
CA GLN A 262 -18.50 15.51 -18.87
C GLN A 262 -18.45 14.58 -20.07
N ARG A 263 -17.26 14.12 -20.45
CA ARG A 263 -17.09 13.19 -21.56
C ARG A 263 -17.69 11.82 -21.24
N ILE A 264 -17.41 11.22 -20.08
CA ILE A 264 -17.96 9.91 -19.72
C ILE A 264 -19.49 9.94 -19.64
N THR A 265 -20.08 11.00 -19.07
CA THR A 265 -21.53 11.17 -18.99
C THR A 265 -22.16 11.28 -20.38
N ARG A 266 -21.58 12.09 -21.29
CA ARG A 266 -22.07 12.20 -22.68
C ARG A 266 -21.99 10.87 -23.42
N ILE A 267 -20.89 10.14 -23.26
CA ILE A 267 -20.71 8.83 -23.90
C ILE A 267 -21.76 7.84 -23.38
N LEU A 268 -21.95 7.76 -22.07
CA LEU A 268 -22.89 6.83 -21.46
C LEU A 268 -24.34 7.12 -21.88
N ASN A 269 -24.74 8.41 -21.91
CA ASN A 269 -26.05 8.81 -22.41
C ASN A 269 -26.23 8.50 -23.90
N ALA A 270 -25.20 8.72 -24.73
CA ALA A 270 -25.26 8.38 -26.15
C ALA A 270 -25.37 6.86 -26.39
N ILE A 271 -24.73 6.04 -25.57
CA ILE A 271 -24.87 4.57 -25.62
C ILE A 271 -26.29 4.16 -25.22
N GLY A 272 -26.82 4.71 -24.12
CA GLY A 272 -28.19 4.43 -23.67
C GLY A 272 -29.23 4.80 -24.72
N GLN A 273 -29.10 5.99 -25.33
CA GLN A 273 -29.99 6.41 -26.42
C GLN A 273 -29.85 5.52 -27.66
N ALA A 274 -28.62 5.22 -28.09
CA ALA A 274 -28.38 4.36 -29.24
C ALA A 274 -28.96 2.94 -29.06
N TYR A 275 -29.01 2.44 -27.82
CA TYR A 275 -29.64 1.17 -27.49
C TYR A 275 -31.16 1.22 -27.59
N VAL A 276 -31.79 2.28 -27.05
CA VAL A 276 -33.24 2.49 -27.20
C VAL A 276 -33.62 2.62 -28.67
N ASP A 277 -32.89 3.44 -29.44
CA ASP A 277 -33.11 3.63 -30.87
C ASP A 277 -32.97 2.29 -31.62
N GLN A 278 -31.94 1.50 -31.29
CA GLN A 278 -31.74 0.18 -31.88
C GLN A 278 -32.86 -0.81 -31.52
N ASN A 279 -33.37 -0.76 -30.28
CA ASN A 279 -34.46 -1.63 -29.85
C ASN A 279 -35.74 -1.32 -30.63
N ILE A 280 -36.06 -0.03 -30.77
CA ILE A 280 -37.20 0.46 -31.55
C ILE A 280 -37.07 0.03 -33.01
N GLU A 281 -35.92 0.23 -33.65
CA GLU A 281 -35.69 -0.16 -35.04
C GLU A 281 -35.82 -1.66 -35.26
N ARG A 282 -35.26 -2.47 -34.33
CA ARG A 282 -35.39 -3.93 -34.40
C ARG A 282 -36.85 -4.36 -34.29
N LYS A 283 -37.60 -3.79 -33.33
CA LYS A 283 -39.01 -4.14 -33.11
C LYS A 283 -39.91 -3.71 -34.27
N ALA A 284 -39.65 -2.54 -34.85
CA ALA A 284 -40.36 -2.09 -36.05
C ALA A 284 -40.08 -3.04 -37.24
N ALA A 285 -38.83 -3.47 -37.43
CA ALA A 285 -38.46 -4.41 -38.49
C ALA A 285 -39.04 -5.82 -38.29
N GLU A 286 -39.13 -6.31 -37.04
CA GLU A 286 -39.82 -7.56 -36.69
C GLU A 286 -41.31 -7.45 -37.02
N ALA A 287 -41.98 -6.39 -36.55
CA ALA A 287 -43.40 -6.15 -36.79
C ALA A 287 -43.72 -6.02 -38.28
N GLU A 288 -42.85 -5.37 -39.06
CA GLU A 288 -43.01 -5.24 -40.52
C GLU A 288 -42.97 -6.59 -41.23
N LYS A 289 -42.04 -7.48 -40.88
CA LYS A 289 -41.96 -8.82 -41.47
C LYS A 289 -43.18 -9.67 -41.11
N SER A 290 -43.60 -9.64 -39.84
CA SER A 290 -44.79 -10.35 -39.40
C SER A 290 -46.05 -9.81 -40.07
N LEU A 291 -46.15 -8.49 -40.22
CA LEU A 291 -47.27 -7.86 -40.90
C LEU A 291 -47.32 -8.22 -42.39
N ALA A 292 -46.18 -8.25 -43.08
CA ALA A 292 -46.12 -8.66 -44.48
C ALA A 292 -46.65 -10.09 -44.68
N PHE A 293 -46.25 -11.02 -43.81
CA PHE A 293 -46.78 -12.38 -43.82
C PHE A 293 -48.31 -12.42 -43.60
N LEU A 294 -48.82 -11.64 -42.65
CA LEU A 294 -50.26 -11.59 -42.39
C LEU A 294 -51.04 -10.91 -43.51
N ASP A 295 -50.52 -9.83 -44.10
CA ASP A 295 -51.15 -9.13 -45.22
C ASP A 295 -51.26 -10.05 -46.46
N ASP A 296 -50.31 -10.96 -46.66
CA ASP A 296 -50.39 -11.99 -47.71
C ASP A 296 -51.35 -13.14 -47.37
N PHE A 297 -51.41 -13.55 -46.10
CA PHE A 297 -52.20 -14.71 -45.66
C PHE A 297 -53.69 -14.40 -45.39
N LEU A 298 -54.00 -13.18 -44.91
CA LEU A 298 -55.38 -12.76 -44.58
C LEU A 298 -56.34 -12.84 -45.77
N PRO A 299 -55.98 -12.43 -47.02
CA PRO A 299 -56.83 -12.61 -48.19
C PRO A 299 -57.14 -14.08 -48.50
N GLU A 300 -56.16 -14.98 -48.33
CA GLU A 300 -56.37 -16.42 -48.53
C GLU A 300 -57.36 -16.97 -47.51
N LEU A 301 -57.19 -16.62 -46.24
CA LEU A 301 -58.08 -17.05 -45.17
C LEU A 301 -59.50 -16.47 -45.33
N LYS A 302 -59.60 -15.20 -45.75
CA LYS A 302 -60.87 -14.58 -46.09
C LYS A 302 -61.56 -15.32 -47.24
N GLY A 303 -60.82 -15.68 -48.30
CA GLY A 303 -61.37 -16.47 -49.41
C GLY A 303 -61.88 -17.84 -48.97
N LYS A 304 -61.17 -18.51 -48.03
CA LYS A 304 -61.64 -19.77 -47.42
C LYS A 304 -62.91 -19.58 -46.58
N MET A 305 -62.99 -18.49 -45.82
CA MET A 305 -64.17 -18.13 -45.04
C MET A 305 -65.38 -17.83 -45.95
N ASP A 306 -65.19 -16.99 -46.97
CA ASP A 306 -66.24 -16.61 -47.93
C ASP A 306 -66.73 -17.86 -48.69
N ALA A 307 -65.84 -18.72 -49.17
CA ALA A 307 -66.21 -19.97 -49.83
C ALA A 307 -66.96 -20.95 -48.90
N ALA A 308 -66.60 -20.99 -47.60
CA ALA A 308 -67.35 -21.77 -46.61
C ALA A 308 -68.76 -21.17 -46.38
N ALA A 309 -68.86 -19.84 -46.32
CA ALA A 309 -70.13 -19.12 -46.15
C ALA A 309 -71.06 -19.29 -47.36
N ASP A 310 -70.50 -19.29 -48.58
CA ASP A 310 -71.23 -19.54 -49.81
C ASP A 310 -71.79 -20.97 -49.84
N ARG A 311 -70.97 -21.98 -49.50
CA ARG A 311 -71.43 -23.38 -49.41
C ARG A 311 -72.53 -23.56 -48.36
N TYR A 312 -72.38 -22.91 -47.21
CA TYR A 312 -73.41 -22.89 -46.17
C TYR A 312 -74.72 -22.25 -46.66
N THR A 313 -74.61 -21.12 -47.36
CA THR A 313 -75.77 -20.39 -47.91
C THR A 313 -76.46 -21.22 -48.99
N GLU A 314 -75.71 -21.80 -49.94
CA GLU A 314 -76.26 -22.66 -50.99
C GLU A 314 -76.97 -23.90 -50.41
N PHE A 315 -76.39 -24.50 -49.37
CA PHE A 315 -77.00 -25.62 -48.66
C PHE A 315 -78.32 -25.21 -47.97
N ARG A 316 -78.32 -24.06 -47.28
CA ARG A 316 -79.51 -23.50 -46.64
C ARG A 316 -80.61 -23.16 -47.65
N ASP A 317 -80.25 -22.61 -48.81
CA ASP A 317 -81.22 -22.22 -49.84
C ASP A 317 -81.83 -23.45 -50.54
N LYS A 318 -81.08 -24.55 -50.68
CA LYS A 318 -81.56 -25.82 -51.25
C LYS A 318 -82.45 -26.63 -50.31
N HIS A 319 -82.17 -26.62 -49.01
CA HIS A 319 -82.82 -27.50 -48.03
C HIS A 319 -83.75 -26.77 -47.04
N GLY A 320 -83.85 -25.44 -47.11
CA GLY A 320 -84.66 -24.60 -46.21
C GLY A 320 -83.89 -24.15 -44.97
N THR A 321 -84.47 -23.21 -44.21
CA THR A 321 -83.89 -22.75 -42.93
C THR A 321 -84.19 -23.79 -41.85
N PHE A 322 -83.17 -24.54 -41.43
CA PHE A 322 -83.24 -25.53 -40.38
C PHE A 322 -82.49 -25.01 -39.15
N ASP A 323 -83.20 -24.79 -38.04
CA ASP A 323 -82.59 -24.40 -36.78
C ASP A 323 -82.03 -25.63 -36.06
N LEU A 324 -80.74 -25.58 -35.72
CA LEU A 324 -80.10 -26.60 -34.90
C LEU A 324 -80.78 -26.69 -33.53
N GLY A 325 -81.16 -27.90 -33.12
CA GLY A 325 -81.57 -28.17 -31.75
C GLY A 325 -80.51 -27.78 -30.72
N THR A 326 -80.88 -27.74 -29.45
CA THR A 326 -79.98 -27.37 -28.35
C THR A 326 -78.74 -28.26 -28.26
N GLU A 327 -78.85 -29.57 -28.49
CA GLU A 327 -77.71 -30.49 -28.54
C GLU A 327 -76.79 -30.24 -29.75
N GLY A 328 -77.35 -29.93 -30.92
CA GLY A 328 -76.59 -29.62 -32.13
C GLY A 328 -75.82 -28.31 -32.00
N SER A 329 -76.46 -27.27 -31.48
CA SER A 329 -75.81 -25.96 -31.22
C SER A 329 -74.70 -26.06 -30.17
N LEU A 330 -74.90 -26.85 -29.11
CA LEU A 330 -73.87 -27.11 -28.11
C LEU A 330 -72.68 -27.88 -28.72
N SER A 331 -72.97 -28.93 -29.49
CA SER A 331 -71.94 -29.72 -30.19
C SER A 331 -71.16 -28.88 -31.19
N LEU A 332 -71.82 -27.98 -31.94
CA LEU A 332 -71.16 -27.03 -32.83
C LEU A 332 -70.19 -26.13 -32.07
N ASN A 333 -70.64 -25.50 -30.98
CA ASN A 333 -69.81 -24.58 -30.22
C ASN A 333 -68.60 -25.28 -29.61
N THR A 334 -68.76 -26.47 -29.02
CA THR A 334 -67.64 -27.28 -28.53
C THR A 334 -66.71 -27.70 -29.67
N SER A 335 -67.26 -28.02 -30.85
CA SER A 335 -66.46 -28.39 -32.02
C SER A 335 -65.63 -27.22 -32.54
N VAL A 336 -66.18 -26.02 -32.58
CA VAL A 336 -65.46 -24.78 -32.94
C VAL A 336 -64.36 -24.49 -31.91
N GLU A 337 -64.67 -24.59 -30.61
CA GLU A 337 -63.71 -24.39 -29.52
C GLU A 337 -62.53 -25.37 -29.60
N LEU A 338 -62.80 -26.67 -29.76
CA LEU A 338 -61.76 -27.69 -29.87
C LEU A 338 -60.92 -27.52 -31.15
N GLN A 339 -61.53 -27.15 -32.28
CA GLN A 339 -60.77 -26.87 -33.52
C GLN A 339 -59.88 -25.63 -33.38
N SER A 340 -60.40 -24.56 -32.78
CA SER A 340 -59.63 -23.34 -32.49
C SER A 340 -58.46 -23.64 -31.55
N GLN A 341 -58.71 -24.45 -30.51
CA GLN A 341 -57.67 -24.91 -29.58
C GLN A 341 -56.62 -25.77 -30.30
N LEU A 342 -57.04 -26.72 -31.14
CA LEU A 342 -56.13 -27.54 -31.94
C LEU A 342 -55.25 -26.68 -32.84
N PHE A 343 -55.84 -25.75 -33.58
CA PHE A 343 -55.11 -24.83 -34.45
C PHE A 343 -54.06 -24.03 -33.65
N SER A 344 -54.44 -23.51 -32.49
CA SER A 344 -53.53 -22.75 -31.62
C SER A 344 -52.35 -23.61 -31.13
N LEU A 345 -52.59 -24.87 -30.76
CA LEU A 345 -51.55 -25.80 -30.31
C LEU A 345 -50.64 -26.22 -31.47
N GLU A 346 -51.20 -26.47 -32.65
CA GLU A 346 -50.42 -26.78 -33.86
C GLU A 346 -49.58 -25.59 -34.32
N GLN A 347 -50.07 -24.36 -34.15
CA GLN A 347 -49.29 -23.15 -34.37
C GLN A 347 -48.15 -23.05 -33.34
N LYS A 348 -48.43 -23.14 -32.03
CA LYS A 348 -47.41 -23.14 -30.96
C LYS A 348 -46.35 -24.20 -31.22
N ARG A 349 -46.74 -25.38 -31.67
CA ARG A 349 -45.82 -26.46 -32.05
C ARG A 349 -44.95 -26.08 -33.26
N ARG A 350 -45.50 -25.47 -34.30
CA ARG A 350 -44.73 -25.02 -35.47
C ARG A 350 -43.68 -23.97 -35.11
N GLU A 351 -44.01 -23.05 -34.22
CA GLU A 351 -43.08 -22.04 -33.71
C GLU A 351 -41.95 -22.69 -32.89
N GLN A 352 -42.30 -23.60 -31.98
CA GLN A 352 -41.32 -24.29 -31.14
C GLN A 352 -40.42 -25.26 -31.94
N ALA A 353 -40.94 -25.84 -33.03
CA ALA A 353 -40.16 -26.68 -33.94
C ALA A 353 -39.04 -25.91 -34.66
N ALA A 354 -39.10 -24.58 -34.72
CA ALA A 354 -38.00 -23.75 -35.23
C ALA A 354 -36.83 -23.64 -34.23
N LEU A 355 -37.07 -23.90 -32.95
CA LEU A 355 -36.10 -23.75 -31.86
C LEU A 355 -35.65 -25.09 -31.26
N TYR A 356 -36.52 -26.10 -31.25
CA TYR A 356 -36.32 -27.37 -30.55
C TYR A 356 -36.56 -28.58 -31.44
N THR A 357 -35.84 -29.67 -31.16
CA THR A 357 -36.05 -30.95 -31.83
C THR A 357 -37.27 -31.68 -31.26
N ALA A 358 -37.84 -32.61 -32.03
CA ALA A 358 -39.05 -33.35 -31.64
C ALA A 358 -38.93 -34.13 -30.30
N ALA A 359 -37.71 -34.42 -29.85
CA ALA A 359 -37.46 -35.12 -28.59
C ALA A 359 -37.42 -34.19 -27.35
N HIS A 360 -37.43 -32.86 -27.53
CA HIS A 360 -37.36 -31.90 -26.42
C HIS A 360 -38.61 -31.98 -25.52
N PRO A 361 -38.50 -31.85 -24.18
CA PRO A 361 -39.64 -31.99 -23.27
C PRO A 361 -40.83 -31.07 -23.60
N THR A 362 -40.58 -29.81 -24.04
CA THR A 362 -41.66 -28.88 -24.44
C THR A 362 -42.41 -29.37 -25.69
N MET A 363 -41.71 -29.95 -26.66
CA MET A 363 -42.32 -30.53 -27.86
C MET A 363 -43.17 -31.75 -27.50
N GLN A 364 -42.69 -32.61 -26.59
CA GLN A 364 -43.46 -33.77 -26.12
C GLN A 364 -44.73 -33.38 -25.36
N VAL A 365 -44.68 -32.29 -24.57
CA VAL A 365 -45.87 -31.78 -23.88
C VAL A 365 -46.89 -31.26 -24.89
N LEU A 366 -46.46 -30.47 -25.88
CA LEU A 366 -47.35 -29.98 -26.95
C LEU A 366 -47.93 -31.13 -27.77
N ASP A 367 -47.12 -32.13 -28.13
CA ASP A 367 -47.59 -33.31 -28.86
C ASP A 367 -48.66 -34.09 -28.06
N ARG A 368 -48.50 -34.21 -26.74
CA ARG A 368 -49.51 -34.83 -25.87
C ARG A 368 -50.78 -34.00 -25.79
N GLN A 369 -50.68 -32.68 -25.67
CA GLN A 369 -51.84 -31.78 -25.67
C GLN A 369 -52.61 -31.85 -27.00
N ILE A 370 -51.89 -31.81 -28.13
CA ILE A 370 -52.49 -31.97 -29.47
C ILE A 370 -53.17 -33.33 -29.60
N ALA A 371 -52.52 -34.41 -29.15
CA ALA A 371 -53.12 -35.74 -29.19
C ALA A 371 -54.38 -35.85 -28.33
N ALA A 372 -54.41 -35.21 -27.16
CA ALA A 372 -55.59 -35.15 -26.29
C ALA A 372 -56.76 -34.40 -26.96
N VAL A 373 -56.52 -33.21 -27.48
CA VAL A 373 -57.56 -32.42 -28.19
C VAL A 373 -58.04 -33.17 -29.44
N LYS A 374 -57.14 -33.80 -30.22
CA LYS A 374 -57.54 -34.63 -31.37
C LYS A 374 -58.42 -35.81 -30.96
N LYS A 375 -58.16 -36.41 -29.80
CA LYS A 375 -59.01 -37.48 -29.26
C LYS A 375 -60.40 -36.96 -28.89
N GLU A 376 -60.50 -35.81 -28.24
CA GLU A 376 -61.78 -35.17 -27.90
C GLU A 376 -62.58 -34.79 -29.16
N ILE A 377 -61.92 -34.23 -30.18
CA ILE A 377 -62.53 -33.97 -31.49
C ILE A 377 -63.06 -35.28 -32.11
N ALA A 378 -62.30 -36.36 -32.06
CA ALA A 378 -62.71 -37.65 -32.60
C ALA A 378 -63.93 -38.23 -31.86
N GLU A 379 -63.96 -38.11 -30.53
CA GLU A 379 -65.11 -38.52 -29.70
C GLU A 379 -66.36 -37.67 -30.00
N LEU A 380 -66.21 -36.36 -30.17
CA LEU A 380 -67.28 -35.47 -30.56
C LEU A 380 -67.78 -35.79 -31.98
N SER A 381 -66.87 -36.10 -32.93
CA SER A 381 -67.25 -36.50 -34.29
C SER A 381 -68.10 -37.78 -34.31
N LYS A 382 -67.82 -38.74 -33.40
CA LYS A 382 -68.64 -39.95 -33.25
C LYS A 382 -70.05 -39.63 -32.80
N LYS A 383 -70.22 -38.67 -31.87
CA LYS A 383 -71.53 -38.18 -31.44
C LYS A 383 -72.26 -37.42 -32.55
N ILE A 384 -71.53 -36.65 -33.37
CA ILE A 384 -72.10 -35.97 -34.54
C ILE A 384 -72.55 -36.99 -35.59
N SER A 385 -71.83 -38.10 -35.77
CA SER A 385 -72.17 -39.14 -36.75
C SER A 385 -73.47 -39.91 -36.45
N THR A 386 -74.04 -39.77 -35.24
CA THR A 386 -75.35 -40.34 -34.90
C THR A 386 -76.52 -39.43 -35.28
N LEU A 387 -76.26 -38.20 -35.71
CA LEU A 387 -77.28 -37.27 -36.20
C LEU A 387 -77.70 -37.63 -37.64
N PRO A 388 -78.89 -37.22 -38.12
CA PRO A 388 -79.26 -37.37 -39.52
C PRO A 388 -78.27 -36.71 -40.48
N ASP A 389 -78.06 -37.29 -41.67
CA ASP A 389 -77.06 -36.82 -42.65
C ASP A 389 -77.18 -35.32 -43.00
N LEU A 390 -78.40 -34.80 -43.04
CA LEU A 390 -78.67 -33.39 -43.31
C LEU A 390 -78.15 -32.47 -42.18
N GLU A 391 -78.32 -32.87 -40.91
CA GLU A 391 -77.83 -32.12 -39.75
C GLU A 391 -76.29 -32.19 -39.65
N GLN A 392 -75.69 -33.32 -40.02
CA GLN A 392 -74.23 -33.46 -40.05
C GLN A 392 -73.58 -32.52 -41.07
N GLN A 393 -74.15 -32.43 -42.28
CA GLN A 393 -73.66 -31.53 -43.32
C GLN A 393 -73.83 -30.07 -42.91
N LEU A 394 -74.97 -29.72 -42.32
CA LEU A 394 -75.22 -28.38 -41.77
C LEU A 394 -74.19 -28.00 -40.70
N LEU A 395 -73.94 -28.90 -39.73
CA LEU A 395 -72.96 -28.69 -38.66
C LEU A 395 -71.55 -28.48 -39.20
N THR A 396 -71.12 -29.29 -40.15
CA THR A 396 -69.78 -29.19 -40.76
C THR A 396 -69.61 -27.86 -41.49
N LEU A 397 -70.62 -27.44 -42.27
CA LEU A 397 -70.59 -26.15 -42.97
C LEU A 397 -70.61 -24.96 -42.00
N MET A 398 -71.43 -25.02 -40.95
CA MET A 398 -71.45 -23.98 -39.91
C MET A 398 -70.14 -23.93 -39.12
N GLN A 399 -69.53 -25.08 -38.87
CA GLN A 399 -68.22 -25.17 -38.22
C GLN A 399 -67.16 -24.51 -39.10
N ASP A 400 -67.11 -24.82 -40.39
CA ASP A 400 -66.13 -24.23 -41.32
C ASP A 400 -66.26 -22.71 -41.39
N VAL A 401 -67.50 -22.18 -41.41
CA VAL A 401 -67.75 -20.74 -41.38
C VAL A 401 -67.28 -20.12 -40.07
N LYS A 402 -67.64 -20.72 -38.92
CA LYS A 402 -67.28 -20.19 -37.59
C LYS A 402 -65.77 -20.25 -37.34
N VAL A 403 -65.13 -21.38 -37.62
CA VAL A 403 -63.69 -21.56 -37.40
C VAL A 403 -62.89 -20.59 -38.28
N ASN A 404 -63.18 -20.53 -39.58
CA ASN A 404 -62.45 -19.60 -40.46
C ASN A 404 -62.75 -18.14 -40.13
N GLY A 405 -63.98 -17.82 -39.73
CA GLY A 405 -64.38 -16.48 -39.30
C GLY A 405 -63.65 -16.02 -38.03
N GLU A 406 -63.61 -16.86 -36.98
CA GLU A 406 -62.89 -16.56 -35.74
C GLU A 406 -61.39 -16.40 -35.99
N LEU A 407 -60.78 -17.31 -36.76
CA LEU A 407 -59.36 -17.22 -37.12
C LEU A 407 -59.05 -15.95 -37.92
N TYR A 408 -59.91 -15.58 -38.89
CA TYR A 408 -59.75 -14.36 -39.67
C TYR A 408 -59.79 -13.11 -38.79
N VAL A 409 -60.81 -13.00 -37.91
CA VAL A 409 -60.92 -11.85 -37.00
C VAL A 409 -59.72 -11.78 -36.04
N ASN A 410 -59.26 -12.91 -35.51
CA ASN A 410 -58.12 -12.95 -34.61
C ASN A 410 -56.80 -12.53 -35.30
N LEU A 411 -56.55 -13.03 -36.51
CA LEU A 411 -55.37 -12.62 -37.29
C LEU A 411 -55.47 -11.18 -37.78
N LEU A 412 -56.66 -10.70 -38.11
CA LEU A 412 -56.90 -9.31 -38.47
C LEU A 412 -56.58 -8.37 -37.30
N ASN A 413 -57.06 -8.70 -36.10
CA ASN A 413 -56.76 -7.95 -34.88
C ASN A 413 -55.24 -7.95 -34.59
N SER A 414 -54.58 -9.08 -34.81
CA SER A 414 -53.12 -9.22 -34.65
C SER A 414 -52.36 -8.35 -35.67
N ALA A 415 -52.80 -8.32 -36.92
CA ALA A 415 -52.25 -7.44 -37.96
C ALA A 415 -52.44 -5.96 -37.61
N GLN A 416 -53.60 -5.56 -37.08
CA GLN A 416 -53.86 -4.19 -36.62
C GLN A 416 -52.94 -3.78 -35.47
N GLN A 417 -52.68 -4.66 -34.50
CA GLN A 417 -51.73 -4.41 -33.41
C GLN A 417 -50.29 -4.25 -33.93
N LEU A 418 -49.85 -5.13 -34.85
CA LEU A 418 -48.52 -5.03 -35.45
C LEU A 418 -48.35 -3.75 -36.28
N ARG A 419 -49.41 -3.28 -36.95
CA ARG A 419 -49.42 -1.95 -37.59
C ARG A 419 -49.19 -0.84 -36.58
N LEU A 420 -49.84 -0.88 -35.42
CA LEU A 420 -49.63 0.09 -34.35
C LEU A 420 -48.18 0.06 -33.82
N VAL A 421 -47.57 -1.12 -33.67
CA VAL A 421 -46.17 -1.25 -33.25
C VAL A 421 -45.20 -0.69 -34.30
N LYS A 422 -45.43 -0.99 -35.59
CA LYS A 422 -44.64 -0.47 -36.71
C LYS A 422 -44.69 1.06 -36.79
N GLU A 423 -45.89 1.64 -36.76
CA GLU A 423 -46.09 3.09 -36.87
C GLU A 423 -45.74 3.83 -35.58
N GLY A 424 -46.05 3.24 -34.42
CA GLY A 424 -45.84 3.83 -33.10
C GLY A 424 -44.38 3.85 -32.67
N LYS A 425 -43.49 3.07 -33.32
CA LYS A 425 -42.05 2.98 -32.98
C LYS A 425 -41.82 2.78 -31.48
N ILE A 426 -42.67 1.96 -30.85
CA ILE A 426 -42.62 1.69 -29.42
C ILE A 426 -41.65 0.54 -29.17
N GLY A 427 -40.59 0.81 -28.42
CA GLY A 427 -39.66 -0.22 -27.93
C GLY A 427 -40.10 -0.77 -26.58
N ASN A 428 -39.53 -1.91 -26.17
CA ASN A 428 -39.74 -2.46 -24.81
C ASN A 428 -38.61 -2.06 -23.85
N VAL A 429 -37.84 -1.04 -24.22
CA VAL A 429 -36.70 -0.54 -23.46
C VAL A 429 -36.85 0.96 -23.30
N ARG A 430 -36.58 1.45 -22.10
CA ARG A 430 -36.52 2.89 -21.82
C ARG A 430 -35.38 3.23 -20.88
N VAL A 431 -34.81 4.41 -21.04
CA VAL A 431 -33.87 4.96 -20.05
C VAL A 431 -34.67 5.42 -18.84
N VAL A 432 -34.40 4.84 -17.67
CA VAL A 432 -35.03 5.24 -16.39
C VAL A 432 -34.25 6.38 -15.78
N ASP A 433 -32.92 6.25 -15.75
CA ASP A 433 -32.04 7.27 -15.21
C ASP A 433 -30.92 7.57 -16.21
N THR A 434 -30.85 8.81 -16.65
CA THR A 434 -29.79 9.29 -17.52
C THR A 434 -28.55 9.56 -16.70
N ALA A 435 -27.37 9.32 -17.27
CA ALA A 435 -26.12 9.67 -16.61
C ALA A 435 -26.05 11.17 -16.32
N VAL A 436 -25.72 11.50 -15.07
CA VAL A 436 -25.45 12.86 -14.59
C VAL A 436 -23.93 13.05 -14.46
N VAL A 437 -23.47 14.30 -14.56
CA VAL A 437 -22.04 14.63 -14.40
C VAL A 437 -21.66 14.48 -12.91
N PRO A 438 -20.73 13.57 -12.56
CA PRO A 438 -20.35 13.34 -11.16
C PRO A 438 -19.61 14.54 -10.56
N GLY A 439 -20.02 14.97 -9.37
CA GLY A 439 -19.41 16.11 -8.67
C GLY A 439 -18.12 15.77 -7.91
N GLN A 440 -17.85 14.49 -7.62
CA GLN A 440 -16.69 14.05 -6.84
C GLN A 440 -15.97 12.88 -7.53
N PRO A 441 -14.62 12.83 -7.46
CA PRO A 441 -13.86 11.71 -8.00
C PRO A 441 -13.88 10.49 -7.07
N ILE A 442 -13.85 9.30 -7.66
CA ILE A 442 -13.78 8.01 -6.95
C ILE A 442 -12.33 7.58 -6.65
N LYS A 443 -11.35 8.07 -7.42
CA LYS A 443 -9.91 7.78 -7.25
C LYS A 443 -9.08 9.04 -7.51
N PRO A 444 -7.88 9.16 -6.91
CA PRO A 444 -7.34 8.33 -5.84
C PRO A 444 -8.06 8.57 -4.50
N GLN A 445 -8.20 7.51 -3.68
CA GLN A 445 -8.69 7.63 -2.31
C GLN A 445 -7.59 8.23 -1.43
N LYS A 446 -7.51 9.56 -1.37
CA LYS A 446 -6.43 10.30 -0.71
C LYS A 446 -6.21 9.84 0.73
N ALA A 447 -7.28 9.61 1.48
CA ALA A 447 -7.21 9.11 2.86
C ALA A 447 -6.52 7.74 2.94
N LEU A 448 -6.91 6.78 2.08
CA LEU A 448 -6.30 5.45 2.06
C LEU A 448 -4.80 5.51 1.75
N ILE A 449 -4.40 6.31 0.75
CA ILE A 449 -2.99 6.46 0.36
C ILE A 449 -2.17 7.04 1.51
N LEU A 450 -2.66 8.09 2.17
CA LEU A 450 -1.97 8.71 3.30
C LEU A 450 -1.87 7.76 4.51
N SER A 451 -2.91 6.98 4.79
CA SER A 451 -2.89 5.96 5.85
C SER A 451 -1.85 4.87 5.58
N VAL A 452 -1.80 4.36 4.34
CA VAL A 452 -0.79 3.37 3.92
C VAL A 452 0.62 3.95 3.98
N ALA A 453 0.82 5.18 3.52
CA ALA A 453 2.10 5.87 3.58
C ALA A 453 2.57 6.11 5.03
N LEU A 454 1.65 6.46 5.93
CA LEU A 454 1.93 6.62 7.36
C LEU A 454 2.37 5.30 8.00
N LEU A 455 1.62 4.22 7.78
CA LEU A 455 1.96 2.89 8.31
C LEU A 455 3.31 2.39 7.79
N LEU A 456 3.54 2.53 6.48
CA LEU A 456 4.79 2.12 5.85
C LEU A 456 5.97 2.96 6.32
N GLY A 457 5.77 4.27 6.49
CA GLY A 457 6.77 5.20 7.05
C GLY A 457 7.16 4.84 8.49
N LEU A 458 6.18 4.53 9.34
CA LEU A 458 6.42 4.09 10.72
C LEU A 458 7.17 2.75 10.76
N MET A 459 6.75 1.78 9.95
CA MET A 459 7.38 0.47 9.88
C MET A 459 8.85 0.58 9.43
N LEU A 460 9.13 1.34 8.37
CA LEU A 460 10.50 1.58 7.91
C LEU A 460 11.32 2.37 8.93
N GLY A 461 10.71 3.36 9.59
CA GLY A 461 11.33 4.14 10.65
C GLY A 461 11.79 3.26 11.81
N VAL A 462 10.90 2.42 12.32
CA VAL A 462 11.20 1.46 13.41
C VAL A 462 12.26 0.46 12.96
N GLY A 463 12.12 -0.15 11.78
CA GLY A 463 13.10 -1.10 11.25
C GLY A 463 14.50 -0.49 11.13
N THR A 464 14.58 0.77 10.67
CA THR A 464 15.86 1.50 10.55
C THR A 464 16.45 1.82 11.93
N ALA A 465 15.62 2.15 12.93
CA ALA A 465 16.06 2.36 14.30
C ALA A 465 16.69 1.08 14.89
N PHE A 466 16.06 -0.07 14.70
CA PHE A 466 16.59 -1.37 15.12
C PHE A 466 17.89 -1.72 14.43
N LEU A 467 17.95 -1.56 13.10
CA LEU A 467 19.17 -1.84 12.33
C LEU A 467 20.33 -0.95 12.80
N ARG A 468 20.08 0.34 13.04
CA ARG A 468 21.08 1.26 13.58
C ARG A 468 21.57 0.85 14.98
N ASN A 469 20.69 0.34 15.84
CA ASN A 469 21.07 -0.12 17.18
C ASN A 469 21.90 -1.41 17.14
N MET A 470 21.58 -2.34 16.21
CA MET A 470 22.33 -3.58 16.02
C MET A 470 23.74 -3.34 15.47
N MET A 471 23.94 -2.25 14.72
CA MET A 471 25.25 -1.88 14.17
C MET A 471 26.16 -1.07 15.12
N ARG A 472 25.79 -0.86 16.39
CA ARG A 472 26.67 -0.19 17.38
C ARG A 472 27.59 -1.22 18.07
N PRO A 473 28.91 -1.24 17.80
CA PRO A 473 29.85 -2.12 18.50
C PRO A 473 30.17 -1.57 19.90
N GLY A 474 30.10 -2.41 20.93
CA GLY A 474 30.46 -2.07 22.31
C GLY A 474 29.73 -2.94 23.35
N ILE A 475 30.37 -3.19 24.49
CA ILE A 475 29.80 -3.96 25.60
C ILE A 475 28.69 -3.15 26.27
N LYS A 476 27.47 -3.71 26.36
CA LYS A 476 26.31 -3.05 26.97
C LYS A 476 26.00 -3.57 28.37
N ASP A 477 26.30 -4.85 28.61
CA ASP A 477 26.06 -5.52 29.89
C ASP A 477 27.39 -6.04 30.48
N PRO A 478 27.73 -5.75 31.75
CA PRO A 478 28.90 -6.35 32.39
C PRO A 478 28.85 -7.89 32.44
N ALA A 479 27.68 -8.52 32.44
CA ALA A 479 27.53 -9.97 32.40
C ALA A 479 28.13 -10.59 31.12
N ASP A 480 28.14 -9.85 30.01
CA ASP A 480 28.75 -10.29 28.74
C ASP A 480 30.26 -10.53 28.92
N ILE A 481 30.92 -9.75 29.77
CA ILE A 481 32.35 -9.84 30.08
C ILE A 481 32.62 -11.12 30.89
N GLU A 482 31.82 -11.36 31.92
CA GLU A 482 31.97 -12.53 32.79
C GLU A 482 31.70 -13.83 32.01
N ALA A 483 30.61 -13.87 31.24
CA ALA A 483 30.20 -15.04 30.48
C ALA A 483 31.16 -15.40 29.33
N THR A 484 31.71 -14.38 28.64
CA THR A 484 32.53 -14.62 27.44
C THR A 484 34.02 -14.73 27.76
N LEU A 485 34.53 -13.89 28.66
CA LEU A 485 35.98 -13.79 28.94
C LEU A 485 36.40 -14.46 30.25
N GLY A 486 35.45 -14.85 31.11
CA GLY A 486 35.74 -15.41 32.43
C GLY A 486 36.45 -14.44 33.37
N LEU A 487 36.33 -13.12 33.12
CA LEU A 487 36.92 -12.08 33.95
C LEU A 487 35.83 -11.47 34.83
N ASN A 488 36.01 -11.53 36.15
CA ASN A 488 35.03 -10.99 37.10
C ASN A 488 34.97 -9.46 37.02
N VAL A 489 33.75 -8.91 37.04
CA VAL A 489 33.53 -7.46 37.08
C VAL A 489 33.33 -7.02 38.53
N PHE A 490 34.33 -6.34 39.09
CA PHE A 490 34.33 -5.98 40.52
C PHE A 490 33.57 -4.71 40.85
N ALA A 491 33.40 -3.83 39.87
CA ALA A 491 32.67 -2.59 40.05
C ALA A 491 32.06 -2.14 38.73
N THR A 492 30.82 -1.66 38.82
CA THR A 492 30.15 -0.95 37.73
C THR A 492 29.98 0.50 38.15
N VAL A 493 30.67 1.42 37.46
CA VAL A 493 30.70 2.83 37.78
C VAL A 493 29.73 3.58 36.85
N PRO A 494 28.63 4.16 37.39
CA PRO A 494 27.67 4.91 36.58
C PRO A 494 28.26 6.22 36.06
N HIS A 495 27.70 6.70 34.95
CA HIS A 495 27.96 8.05 34.43
C HIS A 495 27.21 9.09 35.26
N THR A 496 27.92 10.08 35.81
CA THR A 496 27.32 11.18 36.58
C THR A 496 27.63 12.55 35.99
N ALA A 497 26.65 13.47 36.02
CA ALA A 497 26.81 14.84 35.54
C ALA A 497 27.86 15.63 36.35
N SER A 498 27.87 15.48 37.68
CA SER A 498 28.85 16.09 38.60
C SER A 498 30.29 15.78 38.19
N GLN A 499 30.55 14.55 37.73
CA GLN A 499 31.87 14.15 37.24
C GLN A 499 32.25 14.87 35.95
N THR A 500 31.30 15.08 35.04
CA THR A 500 31.56 15.79 33.77
C THR A 500 31.95 17.24 34.04
N GLU A 501 31.27 17.90 34.97
CA GLU A 501 31.59 19.27 35.38
C GLU A 501 32.99 19.37 36.00
N LEU A 502 33.29 18.53 37.00
CA LEU A 502 34.61 18.51 37.66
C LEU A 502 35.74 18.16 36.70
N HIS A 503 35.52 17.23 35.76
CA HIS A 503 36.50 16.89 34.74
C HIS A 503 36.80 18.09 33.83
N ASN A 504 35.78 18.83 33.39
CA ASN A 504 35.97 20.02 32.56
C ASN A 504 36.77 21.10 33.31
N LEU A 505 36.48 21.33 34.59
CA LEU A 505 37.22 22.28 35.43
C LEU A 505 38.70 21.88 35.57
N ALA A 506 38.99 20.59 35.70
CA ALA A 506 40.36 20.08 35.72
C ALA A 506 41.08 20.27 34.38
N MET A 507 40.41 20.00 33.25
CA MET A 507 40.99 20.16 31.90
C MET A 507 41.21 21.64 31.55
N GLU A 508 40.38 22.54 32.06
CA GLU A 508 40.56 24.00 32.00
C GLU A 508 41.70 24.52 32.91
N ARG A 509 42.35 23.63 33.68
CA ARG A 509 43.42 23.95 34.64
C ARG A 509 43.01 25.01 35.67
N ARG A 510 41.75 24.99 36.10
CA ARG A 510 41.30 25.87 37.18
C ARG A 510 42.02 25.50 38.49
N ALA A 511 42.18 26.48 39.37
CA ALA A 511 42.75 26.22 40.69
C ALA A 511 41.71 25.49 41.56
N GLY A 512 42.15 24.42 42.24
CA GLY A 512 41.28 23.65 43.14
C GLY A 512 41.47 22.14 43.01
N ASN A 513 40.80 21.42 43.91
CA ASN A 513 40.73 19.97 43.89
C ASN A 513 39.43 19.54 43.19
N HIS A 514 39.55 18.80 42.09
CA HIS A 514 38.44 18.39 41.23
C HIS A 514 38.15 16.88 41.33
N VAL A 515 38.49 16.27 42.45
CA VAL A 515 38.24 14.85 42.71
C VAL A 515 36.81 14.65 43.20
N LEU A 516 36.00 13.90 42.44
CA LEU A 516 34.59 13.62 42.75
C LEU A 516 34.41 13.02 44.16
N ALA A 517 35.22 12.03 44.54
CA ALA A 517 35.16 11.38 45.84
C ALA A 517 35.43 12.33 47.02
N HIS A 518 36.07 13.47 46.78
CA HIS A 518 36.30 14.51 47.79
C HIS A 518 35.22 15.60 47.75
N GLN A 519 34.82 16.05 46.56
CA GLN A 519 33.84 17.13 46.38
C GLN A 519 32.40 16.69 46.60
N ASN A 520 32.05 15.46 46.20
CA ASN A 520 30.73 14.86 46.38
C ASN A 520 30.86 13.39 46.80
N PRO A 521 31.18 13.10 48.08
CA PRO A 521 31.38 11.74 48.57
C PRO A 521 30.12 10.85 48.47
N SER A 522 28.92 11.43 48.41
CA SER A 522 27.65 10.72 48.29
C SER A 522 27.28 10.34 46.85
N ASP A 523 28.09 10.70 45.86
CA ASP A 523 27.81 10.39 44.45
C ASP A 523 27.77 8.86 44.21
N PRO A 524 26.79 8.35 43.44
CA PRO A 524 26.70 6.91 43.13
C PRO A 524 27.98 6.32 42.53
N ALA A 525 28.73 7.09 41.75
CA ALA A 525 30.02 6.65 41.21
C ALA A 525 31.06 6.40 42.31
N VAL A 526 31.04 7.19 43.39
CA VAL A 526 31.93 7.03 44.54
C VAL A 526 31.54 5.79 45.34
N GLU A 527 30.25 5.51 45.47
CA GLU A 527 29.76 4.29 46.14
C GLU A 527 30.21 3.01 45.41
N SER A 528 30.14 2.98 44.07
CA SER A 528 30.71 1.87 43.28
C SER A 528 32.21 1.67 43.53
N LEU A 529 32.97 2.75 43.75
CA LEU A 529 34.39 2.69 44.10
C LEU A 529 34.61 2.22 45.56
N ARG A 530 33.67 2.45 46.47
CA ARG A 530 33.69 1.83 47.82
C ARG A 530 33.49 0.32 47.75
N SER A 531 32.66 -0.19 46.84
CA SER A 531 32.57 -1.63 46.59
C SER A 531 33.88 -2.20 46.06
N LEU A 532 34.51 -1.49 45.11
CA LEU A 532 35.82 -1.87 44.57
C LEU A 532 36.88 -1.97 45.69
N ARG A 533 36.81 -1.12 46.71
CA ARG A 533 37.74 -1.16 47.85
C ARG A 533 37.62 -2.49 48.61
N THR A 534 36.40 -2.95 48.85
CA THR A 534 36.15 -4.24 49.49
C THR A 534 36.70 -5.38 48.64
N ALA A 535 36.47 -5.36 47.32
CA ALA A 535 37.03 -6.34 46.40
C ALA A 535 38.57 -6.33 46.37
N LEU A 536 39.19 -5.14 46.37
CA LEU A 536 40.64 -5.01 46.46
C LEU A 536 41.18 -5.58 47.76
N GLN A 537 40.52 -5.37 48.89
CA GLN A 537 40.97 -5.90 50.18
C GLN A 537 41.12 -7.44 50.14
N PHE A 538 40.19 -8.14 49.50
CA PHE A 538 40.30 -9.59 49.30
C PHE A 538 41.38 -9.94 48.27
N GLY A 539 41.47 -9.18 47.16
CA GLY A 539 42.49 -9.40 46.14
C GLY A 539 43.93 -9.18 46.63
N MET A 540 44.12 -8.37 47.66
CA MET A 540 45.43 -8.11 48.28
C MET A 540 45.89 -9.18 49.27
N LEU A 541 45.02 -10.11 49.72
CA LEU A 541 45.39 -11.17 50.68
C LEU A 541 46.45 -12.12 50.13
N ASP A 542 46.38 -12.42 48.83
CA ASP A 542 47.29 -13.32 48.11
C ASP A 542 48.24 -12.57 47.16
N ALA A 543 48.29 -11.24 47.23
CA ALA A 543 49.11 -10.43 46.34
C ALA A 543 50.58 -10.35 46.83
N PRO A 544 51.56 -10.38 45.91
CA PRO A 544 52.98 -10.34 46.27
C PRO A 544 53.44 -8.99 46.85
N ASN A 545 52.70 -7.91 46.58
CA ASN A 545 52.98 -6.57 47.09
C ASN A 545 51.70 -5.71 47.14
N ASN A 546 51.83 -4.49 47.62
CA ASN A 546 50.73 -3.52 47.76
C ASN A 546 50.59 -2.54 46.57
N ILE A 547 51.15 -2.89 45.42
CA ILE A 547 51.08 -2.08 44.20
C ILE A 547 49.87 -2.51 43.38
N VAL A 548 48.99 -1.56 43.12
CA VAL A 548 47.75 -1.75 42.36
C VAL A 548 47.81 -0.93 41.08
N LEU A 549 47.58 -1.58 39.94
CA LEU A 549 47.68 -0.95 38.63
C LEU A 549 46.32 -0.89 37.95
N PHE A 550 45.94 0.31 37.49
CA PHE A 550 44.79 0.51 36.63
C PHE A 550 45.23 0.71 35.18
N SER A 551 44.67 -0.11 34.29
CA SER A 551 44.88 0.03 32.85
C SER A 551 43.63 -0.35 32.07
N GLY A 552 43.72 -0.40 30.74
CA GLY A 552 42.65 -0.88 29.88
C GLY A 552 42.99 -0.75 28.40
N PRO A 553 42.10 -1.18 27.50
CA PRO A 553 42.42 -1.40 26.11
C PRO A 553 42.79 -0.12 25.38
N THR A 554 41.96 0.92 25.52
CA THR A 554 42.04 2.14 24.70
C THR A 554 42.10 3.42 25.55
N PRO A 555 42.52 4.57 24.96
CA PRO A 555 42.40 5.87 25.60
C PRO A 555 40.94 6.24 25.90
N GLY A 556 40.70 7.11 26.89
CA GLY A 556 39.36 7.66 27.14
C GLY A 556 38.35 6.73 27.81
N ILE A 557 38.78 5.58 28.35
CA ILE A 557 37.95 4.64 29.11
C ILE A 557 37.72 5.02 30.58
N GLY A 558 38.42 6.05 31.08
CA GLY A 558 38.28 6.57 32.45
C GLY A 558 39.31 6.10 33.48
N LYS A 559 40.48 5.60 33.05
CA LYS A 559 41.58 5.15 33.93
C LYS A 559 41.93 6.17 35.02
N SER A 560 42.36 7.37 34.63
CA SER A 560 42.74 8.42 35.57
C SER A 560 41.58 8.84 36.48
N PHE A 561 40.34 8.83 36.00
CA PHE A 561 39.17 9.10 36.83
C PHE A 561 39.02 8.05 37.94
N THR A 562 39.08 6.77 37.58
CA THR A 562 39.03 5.67 38.55
C THR A 562 40.22 5.71 39.50
N SER A 563 41.45 5.89 39.01
CA SER A 563 42.68 5.96 39.80
C SER A 563 42.62 7.06 40.86
N VAL A 564 42.24 8.27 40.46
CA VAL A 564 42.18 9.45 41.34
C VAL A 564 41.11 9.32 42.41
N ASN A 565 39.89 8.92 42.01
CA ASN A 565 38.78 8.81 42.95
C ASN A 565 38.92 7.61 43.89
N PHE A 566 39.47 6.51 43.39
CA PHE A 566 39.72 5.34 44.21
C PHE A 566 40.83 5.61 45.25
N ALA A 567 41.87 6.38 44.90
CA ALA A 567 42.87 6.85 45.85
C ALA A 567 42.24 7.65 46.99
N ALA A 568 41.33 8.58 46.67
CA ALA A 568 40.58 9.35 47.66
C ALA A 568 39.67 8.46 48.55
N VAL A 569 39.03 7.44 47.97
CA VAL A 569 38.20 6.47 48.73
C VAL A 569 39.04 5.64 49.71
N LEU A 570 40.25 5.22 49.31
CA LEU A 570 41.18 4.52 50.19
C LEU A 570 41.76 5.43 51.28
N GLY A 571 42.13 6.66 50.94
CA GLY A 571 42.63 7.65 51.89
C GLY A 571 41.59 8.04 52.95
N ALA A 572 40.34 8.25 52.54
CA ALA A 572 39.22 8.47 53.46
C ALA A 572 38.96 7.28 54.40
N ALA A 573 39.38 6.07 54.02
CA ALA A 573 39.31 4.88 54.86
C ALA A 573 40.48 4.75 55.86
N GLY A 574 41.36 5.75 55.94
CA GLY A 574 42.50 5.78 56.84
C GLY A 574 43.74 5.02 56.33
N LYS A 575 43.77 4.61 55.07
CA LYS A 575 44.97 4.01 54.45
C LYS A 575 45.93 5.09 54.00
N ARG A 576 47.23 4.87 54.17
CA ARG A 576 48.28 5.71 53.57
C ARG A 576 48.42 5.34 52.10
N VAL A 577 47.96 6.19 51.20
CA VAL A 577 47.92 5.90 49.76
C VAL A 577 48.91 6.78 49.02
N LEU A 578 49.68 6.17 48.12
CA LEU A 578 50.48 6.90 47.14
C LEU A 578 49.86 6.72 45.75
N LEU A 579 49.41 7.81 45.14
CA LEU A 579 48.99 7.83 43.75
C LEU A 579 50.14 8.24 42.86
N VAL A 580 50.47 7.42 41.87
CA VAL A 580 51.54 7.67 40.90
C VAL A 580 50.95 7.80 39.51
N ASP A 581 51.15 8.96 38.89
CA ASP A 581 50.84 9.19 37.47
C ASP A 581 51.95 8.59 36.60
N ALA A 582 51.79 7.33 36.22
CA ALA A 582 52.75 6.56 35.44
C ALA A 582 52.46 6.58 33.93
N ASP A 583 51.47 7.35 33.47
CA ASP A 583 51.29 7.68 32.05
C ASP A 583 52.28 8.78 31.65
N LEU A 584 53.54 8.39 31.45
CA LEU A 584 54.62 9.28 31.02
C LEU A 584 54.48 9.80 29.58
N ARG A 585 53.31 9.60 28.92
CA ARG A 585 53.01 10.11 27.58
C ARG A 585 51.99 11.24 27.63
N LYS A 586 50.83 10.96 28.22
CA LYS A 586 49.68 11.87 28.26
C LYS A 586 49.17 12.13 29.67
N GLY A 587 49.84 11.66 30.72
CA GLY A 587 49.40 11.78 32.12
C GLY A 587 49.02 13.20 32.55
N TYR A 588 47.84 13.30 33.15
CA TYR A 588 47.22 14.55 33.59
C TYR A 588 46.64 14.48 35.00
N VAL A 589 47.03 13.49 35.82
CA VAL A 589 46.52 13.33 37.18
C VAL A 589 46.76 14.58 38.04
N HIS A 590 47.91 15.25 37.85
CA HIS A 590 48.24 16.50 38.53
C HIS A 590 47.16 17.60 38.38
N GLN A 591 46.40 17.61 37.29
CA GLN A 591 45.35 18.61 37.02
C GLN A 591 44.12 18.41 37.90
N TYR A 592 43.83 17.18 38.33
CA TYR A 592 42.74 16.92 39.28
C TYR A 592 42.99 17.52 40.65
N PHE A 593 44.25 17.70 41.03
CA PHE A 593 44.64 18.25 42.34
C PHE A 593 45.09 19.72 42.26
N GLY A 594 45.01 20.35 41.09
CA GLY A 594 45.50 21.72 40.88
C GLY A 594 47.02 21.87 41.04
N GLN A 595 47.77 20.80 40.81
CA GLN A 595 49.21 20.74 41.05
C GLN A 595 50.04 20.88 39.75
N GLN A 596 51.31 21.28 39.85
CA GLN A 596 52.20 21.39 38.67
C GLN A 596 52.66 20.02 38.16
N ARG A 597 53.20 19.89 36.94
CA ARG A 597 53.66 18.56 36.45
C ARG A 597 55.09 18.18 36.90
N ALA A 598 55.96 19.16 37.15
CA ALA A 598 57.41 18.97 37.33
C ALA A 598 57.82 18.18 38.59
N LYS A 599 59.06 17.65 38.61
CA LYS A 599 59.63 16.88 39.73
C LYS A 599 58.76 15.66 40.07
N GLY A 600 58.64 14.75 39.10
CA GLY A 600 57.77 13.59 39.18
C GLY A 600 58.51 12.27 38.99
N LEU A 601 57.78 11.28 38.49
CA LEU A 601 58.23 9.90 38.32
C LEU A 601 59.42 9.80 37.37
N SER A 602 59.46 10.57 36.27
CA SER A 602 60.56 10.50 35.32
C SER A 602 61.89 10.99 35.92
N GLU A 603 61.88 12.11 36.64
CA GLU A 603 63.07 12.63 37.33
C GLU A 603 63.48 11.74 38.51
N LEU A 604 62.53 11.07 39.16
CA LEU A 604 62.78 10.11 40.24
C LEU A 604 63.48 8.85 39.74
N ILE A 605 63.00 8.23 38.65
CA ILE A 605 63.60 7.02 38.09
C ILE A 605 65.00 7.31 37.52
N THR A 606 65.20 8.49 36.92
CA THR A 606 66.53 8.90 36.42
C THR A 606 67.52 9.29 37.51
N GLY A 607 67.08 9.36 38.79
CA GLY A 607 67.92 9.76 39.91
C GLY A 607 68.26 11.25 39.96
N THR A 608 67.55 12.09 39.19
CA THR A 608 67.77 13.54 39.16
C THR A 608 67.30 14.21 40.45
N ILE A 609 66.30 13.62 41.11
CA ILE A 609 65.75 14.08 42.39
C ILE A 609 65.57 12.90 43.36
N PRO A 610 65.70 13.12 44.68
CA PRO A 610 65.35 12.11 45.69
C PRO A 610 63.83 11.96 45.85
N ALA A 611 63.39 10.83 46.40
CA ALA A 611 61.97 10.49 46.57
C ALA A 611 61.19 11.55 47.37
N GLU A 612 61.82 12.16 48.38
CA GLU A 612 61.23 13.19 49.24
C GLU A 612 60.84 14.44 48.45
N GLN A 613 61.52 14.73 47.33
CA GLN A 613 61.20 15.86 46.46
C GLN A 613 60.16 15.52 45.38
N ALA A 614 60.01 14.24 45.04
CA ALA A 614 59.04 13.76 44.06
C ALA A 614 57.65 13.56 44.68
N ILE A 615 57.59 13.20 45.97
CA ILE A 615 56.35 12.96 46.71
C ILE A 615 55.72 14.29 47.12
N ARG A 616 54.46 14.47 46.76
CA ARG A 616 53.64 15.62 47.18
C ARG A 616 52.68 15.17 48.27
N PRO A 617 52.91 15.59 49.52
CA PRO A 617 52.14 15.07 50.63
C PRO A 617 50.73 15.65 50.68
N ASN A 618 49.78 14.82 51.12
CA ASN A 618 48.45 15.23 51.55
C ASN A 618 47.68 16.09 50.51
N VAL A 619 47.67 15.66 49.25
CA VAL A 619 46.86 16.33 48.20
C VAL A 619 45.36 16.19 48.46
N ILE A 620 44.98 15.12 49.18
CA ILE A 620 43.70 14.80 49.82
C ILE A 620 44.05 14.06 51.12
N PRO A 621 43.21 14.06 52.18
CA PRO A 621 43.48 13.30 53.40
C PRO A 621 43.99 11.87 53.15
N ASN A 622 45.19 11.59 53.68
CA ASN A 622 45.93 10.33 53.58
C ASN A 622 46.36 9.90 52.16
N VAL A 623 46.33 10.81 51.19
CA VAL A 623 46.78 10.56 49.80
C VAL A 623 47.93 11.47 49.44
N ASP A 624 49.05 10.86 49.06
CA ASP A 624 50.21 11.53 48.48
C ASP A 624 50.25 11.31 46.96
N LEU A 625 50.88 12.23 46.23
CA LEU A 625 50.93 12.21 44.76
C LEU A 625 52.37 12.26 44.23
N ILE A 626 52.69 11.38 43.30
CA ILE A 626 53.81 11.54 42.37
C ILE A 626 53.24 11.82 40.98
N THR A 627 53.61 12.95 40.40
CA THR A 627 53.21 13.32 39.03
C THR A 627 54.11 12.67 37.99
N THR A 628 53.78 12.78 36.70
CA THR A 628 54.64 12.25 35.62
C THR A 628 56.04 12.85 35.61
N GLY A 629 56.14 14.14 35.93
CA GLY A 629 57.40 14.88 35.76
C GLY A 629 57.56 15.46 34.36
N VAL A 630 58.77 15.86 34.00
CA VAL A 630 59.10 16.18 32.61
C VAL A 630 58.93 14.92 31.75
N LEU A 631 58.12 15.01 30.69
CA LEU A 631 57.84 13.86 29.84
C LEU A 631 59.14 13.40 29.14
N PRO A 632 59.60 12.15 29.37
CA PRO A 632 60.84 11.66 28.78
C PRO A 632 60.65 11.34 27.29
N PRO A 633 61.73 11.38 26.48
CA PRO A 633 61.65 11.02 25.06
C PRO A 633 61.30 9.53 24.85
N ASN A 634 61.78 8.65 25.74
CA ASN A 634 61.55 7.19 25.68
C ASN A 634 60.90 6.66 26.99
N PRO A 635 59.58 6.82 27.17
CA PRO A 635 58.86 6.36 28.36
C PRO A 635 58.98 4.86 28.67
N ALA A 636 58.85 4.01 27.66
CA ALA A 636 58.84 2.55 27.84
C ALA A 636 60.16 2.00 28.39
N GLU A 637 61.29 2.48 27.85
CA GLU A 637 62.64 2.08 28.29
C GLU A 637 62.91 2.51 29.73
N LEU A 638 62.45 3.72 30.09
CA LEU A 638 62.60 4.24 31.44
C LEU A 638 61.84 3.37 32.46
N LEU A 639 60.61 2.96 32.12
CA LEU A 639 59.77 2.13 32.99
C LEU A 639 60.24 0.66 33.09
N LEU A 640 60.93 0.15 32.07
CA LEU A 640 61.56 -1.18 32.08
C LEU A 640 62.91 -1.20 32.80
N SER A 641 63.45 -0.04 33.19
CA SER A 641 64.76 0.04 33.81
C SER A 641 64.77 -0.59 35.21
N PRO A 642 65.91 -1.18 35.66
CA PRO A 642 66.05 -1.65 37.04
C PRO A 642 65.84 -0.55 38.09
N ALA A 643 66.11 0.71 37.72
CA ALA A 643 65.86 1.86 38.59
C ALA A 643 64.37 2.06 38.86
N ALA A 644 63.50 1.82 37.88
CA ALA A 644 62.05 1.90 38.08
C ALA A 644 61.57 0.87 39.11
N LEU A 645 62.09 -0.36 39.05
CA LEU A 645 61.81 -1.39 40.04
C LEU A 645 62.25 -0.97 41.46
N GLN A 646 63.49 -0.51 41.61
CA GLN A 646 64.02 -0.06 42.90
C GLN A 646 63.19 1.09 43.50
N VAL A 647 62.75 2.02 42.65
CA VAL A 647 61.86 3.12 43.07
C VAL A 647 60.51 2.58 43.54
N LEU A 648 59.87 1.67 42.79
CA LEU A 648 58.57 1.13 43.16
C LEU A 648 58.62 0.29 44.45
N GLU A 649 59.66 -0.52 44.64
CA GLU A 649 59.88 -1.29 45.87
C GLU A 649 60.14 -0.37 47.07
N GLY A 650 60.96 0.68 46.89
CA GLY A 650 61.23 1.67 47.94
C GLY A 650 59.99 2.48 48.34
N LEU A 651 59.10 2.77 47.38
CA LEU A 651 57.82 3.43 47.64
C LEU A 651 56.82 2.48 48.30
N SER A 652 56.74 1.23 47.86
CA SER A 652 55.86 0.19 48.41
C SER A 652 55.99 0.04 49.92
N GLY A 653 57.22 0.09 50.46
CA GLY A 653 57.47 -0.05 51.90
C GLY A 653 57.00 1.13 52.78
N ARG A 654 56.67 2.29 52.18
CA ARG A 654 56.28 3.51 52.92
C ARG A 654 54.76 3.70 53.03
N TYR A 655 54.00 3.04 52.16
CA TYR A 655 52.55 3.23 52.02
C TYR A 655 51.80 1.93 52.26
N ASP A 656 50.51 2.02 52.55
CA ASP A 656 49.66 0.83 52.66
C ASP A 656 49.20 0.36 51.28
N VAL A 657 49.01 1.30 50.33
CA VAL A 657 48.68 1.01 48.92
C VAL A 657 49.40 2.01 48.00
N VAL A 658 50.02 1.50 46.92
CA VAL A 658 50.57 2.32 45.84
C VAL A 658 49.72 2.13 44.58
N LEU A 659 49.02 3.17 44.13
CA LEU A 659 48.16 3.14 42.94
C LEU A 659 48.90 3.70 41.73
N LEU A 660 48.98 2.92 40.66
CA LEU A 660 49.58 3.31 39.39
C LEU A 660 48.50 3.61 38.35
N ASP A 661 48.42 4.87 37.91
CA ASP A 661 47.64 5.26 36.73
C ASP A 661 48.52 5.11 35.48
N THR A 662 48.09 4.29 34.50
CA THR A 662 48.97 3.89 33.38
C THR A 662 48.35 4.15 32.00
N THR A 663 49.19 4.00 30.97
CA THR A 663 48.79 4.08 29.56
C THR A 663 47.85 2.93 29.16
N PRO A 664 47.08 3.04 28.05
CA PRO A 664 46.31 1.92 27.50
C PRO A 664 47.18 0.79 26.93
N ILE A 665 46.79 -0.46 27.16
CA ILE A 665 47.55 -1.68 26.81
C ILE A 665 47.65 -1.91 25.30
N LEU A 666 46.59 -1.62 24.54
CA LEU A 666 46.61 -1.82 23.09
C LEU A 666 47.36 -0.71 22.37
N ALA A 667 47.55 0.45 23.02
CA ALA A 667 48.21 1.60 22.44
C ALA A 667 49.74 1.52 22.56
N VAL A 668 50.26 1.15 23.74
CA VAL A 668 51.70 1.18 24.05
C VAL A 668 52.07 0.11 25.09
N SER A 669 53.37 -0.22 25.19
CA SER A 669 53.88 -1.28 26.08
C SER A 669 54.15 -0.85 27.53
N ASP A 670 54.07 0.45 27.84
CA ASP A 670 54.42 1.03 29.14
C ASP A 670 53.64 0.39 30.31
N ALA A 671 52.35 0.14 30.12
CA ALA A 671 51.52 -0.52 31.14
C ALA A 671 51.90 -1.98 31.37
N MET A 672 52.37 -2.69 30.33
CA MET A 672 52.84 -4.09 30.49
C MET A 672 54.14 -4.15 31.29
N ALA A 673 55.04 -3.17 31.10
CA ALA A 673 56.29 -3.06 31.85
C ALA A 673 56.05 -2.86 33.35
N LEU A 674 55.03 -2.07 33.71
CA LEU A 674 54.66 -1.83 35.11
C LEU A 674 53.81 -2.96 35.71
N ALA A 675 53.00 -3.63 34.88
CA ALA A 675 52.10 -4.69 35.34
C ALA A 675 52.83 -5.90 35.92
N THR A 676 54.07 -6.20 35.48
CA THR A 676 54.89 -7.28 36.06
C THR A 676 55.34 -6.98 37.49
N HIS A 677 55.29 -5.72 37.91
CA HIS A 677 55.67 -5.28 39.24
C HIS A 677 54.47 -4.97 40.13
N ALA A 678 53.25 -5.04 39.60
CA ALA A 678 52.02 -4.83 40.35
C ALA A 678 51.50 -6.15 40.94
N GLY A 679 51.14 -6.14 42.21
CA GLY A 679 50.50 -7.28 42.87
C GLY A 679 49.05 -7.48 42.45
N VAL A 680 48.36 -6.39 42.07
CA VAL A 680 46.98 -6.42 41.59
C VAL A 680 46.84 -5.56 40.33
N VAL A 681 46.24 -6.11 39.27
CA VAL A 681 45.98 -5.41 37.99
C VAL A 681 44.50 -5.44 37.66
N PHE A 682 43.91 -4.26 37.48
CA PHE A 682 42.52 -4.10 37.02
C PHE A 682 42.46 -3.52 35.60
N LEU A 683 41.57 -4.11 34.78
CA LEU A 683 41.25 -3.60 33.46
C LEU A 683 39.97 -2.78 33.48
N LEU A 684 39.99 -1.58 32.92
CA LEU A 684 38.79 -0.78 32.73
C LEU A 684 38.16 -1.09 31.38
N ALA A 685 36.84 -1.22 31.35
CA ALA A 685 36.04 -1.30 30.13
C ALA A 685 34.97 -0.21 30.18
N ARG A 686 34.85 0.59 29.12
CA ARG A 686 33.86 1.68 29.05
C ARG A 686 32.59 1.19 28.36
N ALA A 687 31.45 1.39 28.99
CA ALA A 687 30.15 0.98 28.46
C ALA A 687 29.90 1.57 27.05
N GLU A 688 29.35 0.75 26.15
CA GLU A 688 29.02 1.09 24.76
C GLU A 688 30.20 1.52 23.87
N ILE A 689 31.44 1.48 24.37
CA ILE A 689 32.64 1.90 23.64
C ILE A 689 33.66 0.78 23.56
N THR A 690 34.00 0.16 24.69
CA THR A 690 34.94 -0.97 24.71
C THR A 690 34.27 -2.20 24.13
N THR A 691 34.93 -2.87 23.20
CA THR A 691 34.47 -4.14 22.63
C THR A 691 35.02 -5.33 23.42
N LEU A 692 34.33 -6.48 23.36
CA LEU A 692 34.82 -7.71 24.00
C LEU A 692 36.20 -8.13 23.47
N GLY A 693 36.41 -8.04 22.16
CA GLY A 693 37.69 -8.39 21.53
C GLY A 693 38.86 -7.50 21.98
N GLU A 694 38.64 -6.20 22.19
CA GLU A 694 39.68 -5.31 22.73
C GLU A 694 40.06 -5.67 24.18
N LEU A 695 39.05 -6.03 25.00
CA LEU A 695 39.27 -6.41 26.39
C LEU A 695 39.99 -7.76 26.49
N GLU A 696 39.59 -8.73 25.65
CA GLU A 696 40.24 -10.04 25.52
C GLU A 696 41.72 -9.91 25.13
N GLU A 697 42.01 -9.14 24.07
CA GLU A 697 43.37 -8.93 23.59
C GLU A 697 44.23 -8.22 24.64
N SER A 698 43.66 -7.28 25.41
CA SER A 698 44.37 -6.62 26.52
C SER A 698 44.74 -7.59 27.64
N ALA A 699 43.79 -8.45 28.05
CA ALA A 699 44.03 -9.46 29.06
C ALA A 699 45.07 -10.50 28.58
N LYS A 700 45.01 -10.88 27.30
CA LYS A 700 45.99 -11.78 26.68
C LYS A 700 47.40 -11.20 26.69
N ARG A 701 47.58 -9.93 26.31
CA ARG A 701 48.89 -9.26 26.32
C ARG A 701 49.50 -9.16 27.72
N LEU A 702 48.70 -8.83 28.73
CA LEU A 702 49.16 -8.82 30.12
C LEU A 702 49.57 -10.22 30.61
N ARG A 703 48.79 -11.26 30.28
CA ARG A 703 49.14 -12.64 30.61
C ARG A 703 50.45 -13.06 29.94
N GLN A 704 50.67 -12.66 28.68
CA GLN A 704 51.92 -12.92 27.95
C GLN A 704 53.13 -12.21 28.56
N SER A 705 52.95 -11.02 29.14
CA SER A 705 54.02 -10.32 29.85
C SER A 705 54.27 -10.85 31.27
N GLY A 706 53.48 -11.82 31.75
CA GLY A 706 53.61 -12.42 33.08
C GLY A 706 52.75 -11.76 34.16
N ALA A 707 51.89 -10.79 33.81
CA ALA A 707 50.96 -10.16 34.73
C ALA A 707 49.59 -10.85 34.70
N ARG A 708 48.97 -11.05 35.87
CA ARG A 708 47.61 -11.59 35.97
C ARG A 708 46.62 -10.45 36.09
N VAL A 709 45.56 -10.48 35.29
CA VAL A 709 44.41 -9.56 35.44
C VAL A 709 43.54 -10.10 36.56
N ASN A 710 43.39 -9.32 37.63
CA ASN A 710 42.59 -9.72 38.78
C ASN A 710 41.09 -9.55 38.48
N GLY A 711 40.71 -8.52 37.71
CA GLY A 711 39.36 -8.37 37.17
C GLY A 711 39.13 -7.06 36.44
N VAL A 712 37.85 -6.79 36.15
CA VAL A 712 37.41 -5.69 35.29
C VAL A 712 36.59 -4.67 36.08
N ILE A 713 36.76 -3.40 35.72
CA ILE A 713 35.94 -2.28 36.19
C ILE A 713 35.14 -1.77 35.00
N PHE A 714 33.81 -1.92 35.06
CA PHE A 714 32.91 -1.49 34.00
C PHE A 714 32.49 -0.03 34.25
N ASN A 715 33.06 0.89 33.48
CA ASN A 715 32.98 2.33 33.74
C ASN A 715 32.05 3.05 32.75
N ASP A 716 31.56 4.22 33.17
CA ASP A 716 30.74 5.14 32.37
C ASP A 716 29.37 4.57 31.97
N LEU A 717 28.79 3.69 32.79
CA LEU A 717 27.48 3.12 32.49
C LEU A 717 26.41 4.21 32.60
N ARG A 718 25.79 4.55 31.47
CA ARG A 718 24.70 5.52 31.46
C ARG A 718 23.44 4.89 32.03
N ALA A 719 23.01 5.38 33.19
CA ALA A 719 21.73 5.01 33.76
C ALA A 719 20.60 5.59 32.90
N SER A 720 19.96 4.75 32.07
CA SER A 720 18.63 5.07 31.57
C SER A 720 17.65 4.87 32.70
N SER A 721 16.80 5.88 32.98
CA SER A 721 15.80 5.88 34.07
C SER A 721 14.78 4.74 34.01
N ARG A 722 14.82 3.88 32.97
CA ARG A 722 13.95 2.69 32.82
C ARG A 722 14.70 1.35 32.82
N ARG A 723 16.03 1.32 32.66
CA ARG A 723 16.84 0.09 32.86
C ARG A 723 16.91 -0.35 34.33
N TYR A 724 16.40 0.46 35.25
CA TYR A 724 16.31 0.14 36.67
C TYR A 724 15.26 -0.94 37.03
N GLY A 725 14.47 -1.44 36.06
CA GLY A 725 13.35 -2.37 36.29
C GLY A 725 13.49 -3.79 35.71
N GLY A 726 14.64 -4.16 35.14
CA GLY A 726 14.86 -5.51 34.59
C GLY A 726 15.19 -6.54 35.68
N LYS A 727 14.76 -7.80 35.47
CA LYS A 727 14.78 -8.98 36.37
C LYS A 727 16.16 -9.37 36.96
N TYR A 728 17.24 -8.66 36.60
CA TYR A 728 18.60 -8.81 37.13
C TYR A 728 19.13 -7.57 37.88
N GLY A 729 18.24 -6.66 38.30
CA GLY A 729 18.54 -5.57 39.25
C GLY A 729 18.80 -6.05 40.69
N SER A 730 19.45 -7.20 40.88
CA SER A 730 19.74 -7.77 42.19
C SER A 730 20.85 -7.02 42.96
N TYR A 731 21.61 -6.13 42.31
CA TYR A 731 22.43 -5.13 43.00
C TYR A 731 21.61 -3.88 43.33
N ARG A 732 20.60 -4.09 44.18
CA ARG A 732 19.75 -3.05 44.72
C ARG A 732 20.56 -2.18 45.69
N TYR A 733 21.10 -1.05 45.22
CA TYR A 733 21.56 0.02 46.11
C TYR A 733 20.34 0.67 46.78
N THR A 734 19.92 0.08 47.89
CA THR A 734 18.99 0.71 48.81
C THR A 734 19.80 1.75 49.59
N HIS A 735 19.58 3.04 49.32
CA HIS A 735 20.07 4.12 50.16
C HIS A 735 19.48 3.94 51.57
N TYR A 736 20.26 3.37 52.50
CA TYR A 736 19.95 3.39 53.92
C TYR A 736 20.74 4.56 54.53
N GLU A 737 20.09 5.72 54.64
CA GLU A 737 20.60 6.82 55.46
C GLU A 737 20.45 6.46 56.94
N TYR A 738 21.56 6.32 57.66
CA TYR A 738 21.55 6.45 59.12
C TYR A 738 21.48 7.95 59.44
N GLY A 739 20.27 8.46 59.62
CA GLY A 739 20.08 9.77 60.26
C GLY A 739 20.42 9.64 61.74
N THR A 740 21.60 10.12 62.15
CA THR A 740 21.85 10.46 63.55
C THR A 740 20.98 11.66 63.89
N LYS A 741 19.90 11.43 64.62
CA LYS A 741 19.20 12.49 65.35
C LYS A 741 20.09 12.89 66.51
N ASP A 742 20.59 14.12 66.49
CA ASP A 742 21.12 14.79 67.67
C ASP A 742 20.01 14.87 68.74
N VAL A 743 20.37 14.51 69.98
CA VAL A 743 19.69 14.94 71.22
C VAL A 743 20.68 15.75 72.02
#